data_AF-A0A564ZBE1-F1
#
_entry.id   AF-A0A564ZBE1-F1
#
_cell.length_a   1.000
_cell.length_b   1.000
_cell.length_c   1.000
_cell.angle_alpha   90.00
_cell.angle_beta   90.00
_cell.angle_gamma   90.00
#
_symmetry.space_group_name_H-M   'P 1'
#
loop_
_entity.id
_entity.type
_entity.pdbx_description
1 polymer ?
#
loop_
_entity_poly.entity_id
_entity_poly.type
_entity_poly.pdbx_seq_one_letter_code
_entity_poly.pdbx_strand_id
1 'polypeptide(L)'
;MTSQDDRSSPRVRRHFRQRYPFGDEDVQVVFAGLGISSGFQRRFTFSRRTALFYHNDMLKHSNPLHNECPECPDRLKFTFQHLSEYELLNRCLLIQPSAIGNELLLMIHAQSYIDAVASTEGMSDNGRHQFMQKFDCAYFNKDTNTAARLAAGSLTHAVDIVTRGDVRNAFCLVRPPGHHAMKDEGCGYCIFNNVAIATKYALNQRVANRILIVDWDIHHGQGTQYAFYNDPRVLYFSIHRHDNGEYWPSLRESNYDFVGRGQSYGYNINVALNGKNYSDIDYLTVFNVLLMPIAYEFGPDLVIVSAGYDCALGCPYGGFNLTPAVFAHLTSRLMALADGKLICALEGGYGLETLSDCVAQTVSALLGDPLPTLDPLKPLHPGTREAIGNCVSVLRTKWKCLGVFPINQSLPLKDMSPFTINSWKTVMVASMDIDPFEKNEDELRADKTKLEELRGSYNFTALTDLQRVCLVYDSRMENHKPEQERQPECPSRTRRAYELLEEYGLARRCKRTDARLATDEELLRVHTSEYIAELKLTASMSQTEIVEYTKRFQSVYMNKHTFDSASLASGSLLAVIDDICNEESLHGVAVIRPPGHHAERDHCMGFCFLNNVALAVRHAQEIHKLRKIAVVDWDIHHGNGIQHIFYDDPSVLYISIHRFDSGQFFPNSSDAAADRVGVGDGEGKNINIPWNGRHLRDGDFIAVIFHIVLPILYEFRPDLIIVAAGFDVVRGDHLGGVSVSMECFGHLTHHLMGASILSSRRCGLVLALEGGYNLTATSEALSHCVASLLSDACMRLPGGQVPTEKWVLFFLIPVNSRSFCVVLLNFVR
;
A
#
# COMPACT_ATOMS: atom_id res chain seq x y z
N MET A 1 26.78 50.39 -56.63
CA MET A 1 25.46 50.99 -56.35
C MET A 1 24.82 50.11 -55.29
N THR A 2 25.05 50.32 -53.98
CA THR A 2 24.26 51.20 -53.07
C THR A 2 22.75 50.99 -53.26
N SER A 3 21.93 50.59 -52.28
CA SER A 3 21.94 50.90 -50.84
C SER A 3 20.89 50.09 -50.05
N GLN A 4 21.22 49.81 -48.76
CA GLN A 4 20.34 49.71 -47.56
C GLN A 4 19.30 48.55 -47.49
N ASP A 5 19.06 47.88 -46.36
CA ASP A 5 19.41 48.15 -44.97
C ASP A 5 19.42 46.87 -44.10
N ASP A 6 20.07 47.03 -42.95
CA ASP A 6 20.61 46.06 -42.01
C ASP A 6 19.60 45.58 -40.93
N ARG A 7 19.78 44.35 -40.41
CA ARG A 7 19.78 43.96 -38.97
C ARG A 7 19.17 42.57 -38.68
N SER A 8 20.08 41.66 -38.37
CA SER A 8 19.91 40.47 -37.56
C SER A 8 19.48 40.81 -36.12
N SER A 9 18.48 40.09 -35.59
CA SER A 9 18.05 40.12 -34.19
C SER A 9 18.02 38.69 -33.62
N PRO A 10 18.75 38.37 -32.54
CA PRO A 10 18.62 37.10 -31.84
C PRO A 10 17.48 37.17 -30.83
N ARG A 11 16.50 36.26 -30.95
CA ARG A 11 15.40 36.09 -29.98
C ARG A 11 15.93 35.57 -28.65
N VAL A 12 16.14 36.48 -27.70
CA VAL A 12 16.35 36.18 -26.28
C VAL A 12 15.00 35.76 -25.67
N ARG A 13 14.80 34.46 -25.41
CA ARG A 13 13.73 33.97 -24.53
C ARG A 13 14.15 34.21 -23.08
N ARG A 14 13.68 35.30 -22.46
CA ARG A 14 13.80 35.50 -21.01
C ARG A 14 12.93 34.48 -20.28
N HIS A 15 13.56 33.48 -19.67
CA HIS A 15 12.94 32.68 -18.61
C HIS A 15 12.98 33.50 -17.32
N PHE A 16 11.83 33.92 -16.81
CA PHE A 16 11.72 34.41 -15.45
C PHE A 16 11.80 33.21 -14.51
N ARG A 17 13.00 32.93 -13.97
CA ARG A 17 13.14 32.10 -12.76
C ARG A 17 12.71 32.94 -11.57
N GLN A 18 11.52 32.68 -11.05
CA GLN A 18 11.15 33.11 -9.71
C GLN A 18 12.03 32.33 -8.72
N ARG A 19 12.83 33.05 -7.92
CA ARG A 19 13.62 32.46 -6.84
C ARG A 19 12.68 32.07 -5.70
N TYR A 20 12.55 30.78 -5.43
CA TYR A 20 12.02 30.28 -4.16
C TYR A 20 13.14 30.39 -3.10
N PRO A 21 12.83 30.78 -1.85
CA PRO A 21 13.79 30.75 -0.76
C PRO A 21 13.97 29.30 -0.27
N PHE A 22 15.13 29.01 0.33
CA PHE A 22 15.63 27.71 0.81
C PHE A 22 16.40 26.89 -0.25
N GLY A 23 17.70 26.71 0.01
CA GLY A 23 18.71 26.26 -0.94
C GLY A 23 19.03 24.76 -0.86
N ASP A 24 19.03 24.12 -2.02
CA ASP A 24 19.50 22.76 -2.27
C ASP A 24 20.93 22.71 -2.88
N GLU A 25 21.63 23.85 -2.96
CA GLU A 25 22.86 23.96 -3.77
C GLU A 25 24.14 23.44 -3.07
N ASP A 26 24.14 23.15 -1.77
CA ASP A 26 25.38 22.81 -1.03
C ASP A 26 25.72 21.31 -0.94
N VAL A 27 24.82 20.40 -1.37
CA VAL A 27 25.07 18.95 -1.28
C VAL A 27 25.69 18.39 -2.57
N GLN A 28 25.42 18.99 -3.74
CA GLN A 28 25.85 18.41 -5.03
C GLN A 28 27.35 18.58 -5.33
N VAL A 29 28.00 19.58 -4.73
CA VAL A 29 29.38 19.96 -5.10
C VAL A 29 30.45 19.06 -4.45
N VAL A 30 30.14 18.40 -3.33
CA VAL A 30 31.11 17.55 -2.61
C VAL A 30 31.29 16.17 -3.27
N PHE A 31 30.27 15.63 -3.94
CA PHE A 31 30.29 14.25 -4.48
C PHE A 31 30.88 14.12 -5.89
N ALA A 32 31.02 15.22 -6.64
CA ALA A 32 31.65 15.20 -7.96
C ALA A 32 33.17 14.87 -7.90
N GLY A 33 33.81 15.08 -6.75
CA GLY A 33 35.25 14.84 -6.55
C GLY A 33 35.67 13.38 -6.36
N LEU A 34 34.73 12.46 -6.14
CA LEU A 34 35.02 11.05 -5.80
C LEU A 34 34.77 10.06 -6.94
N GLY A 35 34.35 10.50 -8.13
CA GLY A 35 34.10 9.61 -9.26
C GLY A 35 32.97 8.60 -9.06
N ILE A 36 32.17 8.72 -7.98
CA ILE A 36 30.95 7.94 -7.75
C ILE A 36 29.83 8.58 -8.57
N SER A 37 29.83 8.32 -9.87
CA SER A 37 28.65 8.48 -10.71
C SER A 37 27.97 7.13 -10.79
N SER A 38 26.78 6.96 -10.21
CA SER A 38 25.77 6.09 -10.83
C SER A 38 24.42 6.18 -10.11
N GLY A 39 23.37 6.52 -10.85
CA GLY A 39 21.96 6.11 -10.70
C GLY A 39 21.22 6.19 -9.35
N PHE A 40 21.77 5.68 -8.26
CA PHE A 40 21.05 5.26 -7.06
C PHE A 40 20.82 6.37 -6.02
N GLN A 41 21.75 7.32 -5.84
CA GLN A 41 21.46 8.53 -5.06
C GLN A 41 20.33 9.37 -5.67
N ARG A 42 20.12 9.32 -6.99
CA ARG A 42 18.93 9.93 -7.63
C ARG A 42 17.63 9.13 -7.40
N ARG A 43 17.70 7.87 -6.97
CA ARG A 43 16.53 6.98 -6.79
C ARG A 43 15.76 7.22 -5.49
N PHE A 44 16.41 7.78 -4.45
CA PHE A 44 15.75 8.11 -3.18
C PHE A 44 15.58 9.63 -2.95
N THR A 45 15.91 10.46 -3.94
CA THR A 45 15.70 11.92 -3.90
C THR A 45 14.41 12.36 -4.58
N PHE A 46 13.41 11.49 -4.71
CA PHE A 46 12.10 11.90 -5.25
C PHE A 46 11.42 12.86 -4.27
N SER A 47 10.82 13.93 -4.81
CA SER A 47 10.11 14.90 -4.00
C SER A 47 9.02 14.19 -3.18
N ARG A 48 9.07 14.30 -1.84
CA ARG A 48 8.02 13.79 -0.95
C ARG A 48 6.74 14.62 -0.98
N ARG A 49 6.71 15.68 -1.80
CA ARG A 49 5.62 16.64 -1.82
C ARG A 49 4.38 16.02 -2.44
N THR A 50 3.24 16.35 -1.86
CA THR A 50 1.90 16.14 -2.41
C THR A 50 1.40 17.44 -2.99
N ALA A 51 0.89 17.42 -4.23
CA ALA A 51 0.17 18.57 -4.78
C ALA A 51 -1.31 18.51 -4.39
N LEU A 52 -1.91 19.66 -4.08
CA LEU A 52 -3.35 19.81 -3.88
C LEU A 52 -3.88 20.82 -4.91
N PHE A 53 -4.81 20.39 -5.76
CA PHE A 53 -5.44 21.29 -6.73
C PHE A 53 -6.81 21.75 -6.24
N TYR A 54 -7.06 23.05 -6.32
CA TYR A 54 -8.33 23.67 -5.93
C TYR A 54 -8.51 25.01 -6.65
N HIS A 55 -9.74 25.34 -7.03
CA HIS A 55 -10.09 26.62 -7.64
C HIS A 55 -11.49 27.09 -7.21
N ASN A 56 -11.61 28.35 -6.79
CA ASN A 56 -12.89 28.91 -6.31
C ASN A 56 -13.98 28.96 -7.39
N ASP A 57 -13.62 29.13 -8.67
CA ASP A 57 -14.64 29.16 -9.74
C ASP A 57 -15.38 27.83 -9.91
N MET A 58 -14.81 26.71 -9.43
CA MET A 58 -15.54 25.44 -9.41
C MET A 58 -16.77 25.53 -8.49
N LEU A 59 -16.78 26.39 -7.46
CA LEU A 59 -17.92 26.64 -6.57
C LEU A 59 -19.10 27.32 -7.29
N LYS A 60 -18.88 27.95 -8.45
CA LYS A 60 -19.93 28.64 -9.20
C LYS A 60 -20.82 27.68 -9.98
N HIS A 61 -20.39 26.44 -10.21
CA HIS A 61 -21.26 25.37 -10.69
C HIS A 61 -22.19 24.94 -9.55
N SER A 62 -23.50 25.11 -9.72
CA SER A 62 -24.53 24.77 -8.73
C SER A 62 -25.85 24.48 -9.43
N ASN A 63 -26.67 23.62 -8.82
CA ASN A 63 -28.00 23.29 -9.34
C ASN A 63 -28.92 24.53 -9.22
N PRO A 64 -29.45 25.06 -10.34
CA PRO A 64 -30.30 26.26 -10.28
C PRO A 64 -31.77 25.95 -9.94
N LEU A 65 -32.16 24.68 -9.83
CA LEU A 65 -33.55 24.24 -9.69
C LEU A 65 -33.86 23.68 -8.31
N HIS A 66 -32.88 23.03 -7.68
CA HIS A 66 -33.01 22.42 -6.37
C HIS A 66 -31.88 22.86 -5.44
N ASN A 67 -32.23 23.60 -4.39
CA ASN A 67 -31.27 24.02 -3.37
C ASN A 67 -30.75 22.85 -2.51
N GLU A 68 -31.45 21.72 -2.50
CA GLU A 68 -31.14 20.52 -1.71
C GLU A 68 -30.40 19.46 -2.53
N CYS A 69 -29.88 19.81 -3.72
CA CYS A 69 -29.12 18.86 -4.54
C CYS A 69 -27.86 18.37 -3.81
N PRO A 70 -27.62 17.05 -3.75
CA PRO A 70 -26.45 16.49 -3.06
C PRO A 70 -25.12 16.94 -3.66
N GLU A 71 -25.02 17.04 -4.99
CA GLU A 71 -23.88 17.67 -5.63
C GLU A 71 -24.03 19.19 -5.53
N CYS A 72 -23.31 19.78 -4.59
CA CYS A 72 -23.37 21.21 -4.31
C CYS A 72 -21.98 21.82 -4.04
N PRO A 73 -21.83 23.16 -4.13
CA PRO A 73 -20.57 23.85 -3.86
C PRO A 73 -19.97 23.58 -2.48
N ASP A 74 -20.83 23.32 -1.50
CA ASP A 74 -20.44 23.10 -0.12
C ASP A 74 -19.57 21.85 0.04
N ARG A 75 -19.71 20.83 -0.82
CA ARG A 75 -18.80 19.67 -0.87
C ARG A 75 -17.33 20.08 -0.93
N LEU A 76 -17.00 20.98 -1.87
CA LEU A 76 -15.62 21.43 -2.04
C LEU A 76 -15.19 22.42 -0.98
N LYS A 77 -16.09 23.33 -0.62
CA LYS A 77 -15.82 24.42 0.32
C LYS A 77 -15.54 23.87 1.72
N PHE A 78 -16.40 23.01 2.25
CA PHE A 78 -16.23 22.42 3.59
C PHE A 78 -15.04 21.49 3.65
N THR A 79 -14.77 20.71 2.59
CA THR A 79 -13.58 19.86 2.54
C THR A 79 -12.29 20.69 2.51
N PHE A 80 -12.23 21.75 1.70
CA PHE A 80 -11.07 22.64 1.68
C PHE A 80 -10.84 23.30 3.06
N GLN A 81 -11.92 23.71 3.73
CA GLN A 81 -11.86 24.27 5.09
C GLN A 81 -11.34 23.24 6.10
N HIS A 82 -11.87 22.01 6.13
CA HIS A 82 -11.39 20.95 7.01
C HIS A 82 -9.93 20.58 6.78
N LEU A 83 -9.47 20.51 5.52
CA LEU A 83 -8.06 20.30 5.23
C LEU A 83 -7.16 21.41 5.80
N SER A 84 -7.66 22.64 5.88
CA SER A 84 -6.97 23.74 6.54
C SER A 84 -7.01 23.62 8.06
N GLU A 85 -8.15 23.23 8.64
CA GLU A 85 -8.32 23.04 10.09
C GLU A 85 -7.46 21.91 10.64
N TYR A 86 -7.27 20.83 9.87
CA TYR A 86 -6.37 19.73 10.18
C TYR A 86 -4.90 19.99 9.84
N GLU A 87 -4.55 21.21 9.40
CA GLU A 87 -3.19 21.57 9.01
C GLU A 87 -2.59 20.60 7.97
N LEU A 88 -3.40 20.13 7.03
CA LEU A 88 -2.95 19.32 5.89
C LEU A 88 -2.64 20.20 4.68
N LEU A 89 -3.38 21.30 4.52
CA LEU A 89 -3.27 22.19 3.37
C LEU A 89 -1.92 22.91 3.30
N ASN A 90 -1.39 23.38 4.43
CA ASN A 90 -0.07 24.02 4.55
C ASN A 90 1.10 23.08 4.24
N ARG A 91 0.88 21.76 4.27
CA ARG A 91 1.88 20.73 3.96
C ARG A 91 1.84 20.30 2.49
N CYS A 92 0.77 20.63 1.77
CA CYS A 92 0.64 20.37 0.35
C CYS A 92 1.20 21.52 -0.49
N LEU A 93 1.67 21.21 -1.71
CA LEU A 93 1.86 22.21 -2.75
C LEU A 93 0.49 22.58 -3.32
N LEU A 94 -0.12 23.66 -2.83
CA LEU A 94 -1.40 24.16 -3.34
C LEU A 94 -1.22 24.77 -4.74
N ILE A 95 -1.98 24.25 -5.71
CA ILE A 95 -1.92 24.68 -7.11
C ILE A 95 -3.30 25.16 -7.57
N GLN A 96 -3.32 26.34 -8.19
CA GLN A 96 -4.48 26.86 -8.90
C GLN A 96 -4.46 26.31 -10.35
N PRO A 97 -5.42 25.45 -10.74
CA PRO A 97 -5.49 24.92 -12.09
C PRO A 97 -5.91 26.00 -13.11
N SER A 98 -5.65 25.73 -14.39
CA SER A 98 -6.15 26.53 -15.50
C SER A 98 -7.22 25.76 -16.27
N ALA A 99 -8.20 26.46 -16.83
CA ALA A 99 -9.21 25.86 -17.68
C ALA A 99 -8.58 25.32 -18.97
N ILE A 100 -8.90 24.08 -19.35
CA ILE A 100 -8.39 23.47 -20.58
C ILE A 100 -9.16 23.86 -21.83
N GLY A 101 -8.47 23.90 -22.96
CA GLY A 101 -9.04 24.14 -24.28
C GLY A 101 -9.77 22.92 -24.86
N ASN A 102 -10.41 23.13 -26.02
CA ASN A 102 -11.16 22.09 -26.71
C ASN A 102 -10.26 20.92 -27.15
N GLU A 103 -8.98 21.17 -27.43
CA GLU A 103 -8.02 20.16 -27.89
C GLU A 103 -7.88 18.99 -26.90
N LEU A 104 -7.96 19.26 -25.60
CA LEU A 104 -7.89 18.23 -24.56
C LEU A 104 -9.25 17.55 -24.35
N LEU A 105 -10.35 18.31 -24.38
CA LEU A 105 -11.69 17.74 -24.25
C LEU A 105 -12.03 16.76 -25.39
N LEU A 106 -11.59 17.08 -26.61
CA LEU A 106 -11.78 16.25 -27.83
C LEU A 106 -11.11 14.88 -27.76
N MET A 107 -10.23 14.64 -26.78
CA MET A 107 -9.63 13.32 -26.56
C MET A 107 -10.66 12.27 -26.12
N ILE A 108 -11.74 12.70 -25.47
CA ILE A 108 -12.81 11.84 -24.93
C ILE A 108 -14.17 12.23 -25.49
N HIS A 109 -14.46 13.54 -25.60
CA HIS A 109 -15.79 14.04 -25.91
C HIS A 109 -15.95 14.46 -27.37
N ALA A 110 -17.16 14.37 -27.88
CA ALA A 110 -17.53 14.83 -29.22
C ALA A 110 -17.54 16.37 -29.28
N GLN A 111 -17.08 16.93 -30.41
CA GLN A 111 -17.09 18.38 -30.67
C GLN A 111 -18.48 18.99 -30.44
N SER A 112 -19.52 18.34 -30.95
CA SER A 112 -20.92 18.81 -30.81
C SER A 112 -21.37 18.91 -29.34
N TYR A 113 -20.91 17.99 -28.49
CA TYR A 113 -21.22 18.03 -27.05
C TYR A 113 -20.45 19.14 -26.34
N ILE A 114 -19.16 19.30 -26.64
CA ILE A 114 -18.33 20.39 -26.11
C ILE A 114 -18.93 21.75 -26.46
N ASP A 115 -19.35 21.93 -27.71
CA ASP A 115 -19.98 23.18 -28.17
C ASP A 115 -21.34 23.41 -27.50
N ALA A 116 -22.12 22.35 -27.30
CA ALA A 116 -23.39 22.42 -26.60
C ALA A 116 -23.22 22.85 -25.14
N VAL A 117 -22.27 22.25 -24.40
CA VAL A 117 -21.92 22.66 -23.03
C VAL A 117 -21.39 24.09 -23.00
N ALA A 118 -20.53 24.50 -23.94
CA ALA A 118 -20.05 25.88 -24.00
C ALA A 118 -21.19 26.88 -24.23
N SER A 119 -22.20 26.52 -25.01
CA SER A 119 -23.34 27.41 -25.29
C SER A 119 -24.25 27.66 -24.07
N THR A 120 -24.18 26.84 -23.01
CA THR A 120 -25.02 27.03 -21.80
C THR A 120 -24.72 28.34 -21.06
N GLU A 121 -23.53 28.92 -21.27
CA GLU A 121 -23.14 30.24 -20.75
C GLU A 121 -24.08 31.34 -21.27
N GLY A 122 -24.39 31.31 -22.57
CA GLY A 122 -25.23 32.31 -23.24
C GLY A 122 -26.73 31.99 -23.28
N MET A 123 -27.14 30.80 -22.83
CA MET A 123 -28.56 30.42 -22.79
C MET A 123 -29.36 31.26 -21.77
N SER A 124 -30.66 31.41 -21.99
CA SER A 124 -31.57 31.87 -20.93
C SER A 124 -31.77 30.78 -19.88
N ASP A 125 -32.31 31.12 -18.71
CA ASP A 125 -32.60 30.12 -17.66
C ASP A 125 -33.56 29.03 -18.16
N ASN A 126 -34.58 29.41 -18.93
CA ASN A 126 -35.49 28.45 -19.57
C ASN A 126 -34.76 27.59 -20.62
N GLY A 127 -33.85 28.18 -21.41
CA GLY A 127 -33.03 27.44 -22.36
C GLY A 127 -32.12 26.40 -21.68
N ARG A 128 -31.50 26.78 -20.55
CA ARG A 128 -30.71 25.85 -19.72
C ARG A 128 -31.58 24.76 -19.11
N HIS A 129 -32.78 25.07 -18.62
CA HIS A 129 -33.72 24.07 -18.10
C HIS A 129 -34.09 23.03 -19.17
N GLN A 130 -34.42 23.46 -20.38
CA GLN A 130 -34.67 22.56 -21.51
C GLN A 130 -33.43 21.75 -21.92
N PHE A 131 -32.23 22.30 -21.73
CA PHE A 131 -30.98 21.58 -21.98
C PHE A 131 -30.73 20.48 -20.94
N MET A 132 -30.99 20.76 -19.65
CA MET A 132 -30.86 19.79 -18.54
C MET A 132 -31.76 18.57 -18.73
N GLN A 133 -32.99 18.77 -19.22
CA GLN A 133 -33.96 17.69 -19.49
C GLN A 133 -33.53 16.68 -20.58
N LYS A 134 -32.31 16.80 -21.13
CA LYS A 134 -31.76 15.84 -22.09
C LYS A 134 -30.89 14.77 -21.44
N PHE A 135 -30.51 14.97 -20.17
CA PHE A 135 -29.47 14.22 -19.49
C PHE A 135 -30.03 13.56 -18.24
N ASP A 136 -29.42 12.45 -17.84
CA ASP A 136 -29.72 11.78 -16.56
C ASP A 136 -28.93 12.45 -15.42
N CYS A 137 -29.64 13.15 -14.53
CA CYS A 137 -29.07 13.77 -13.33
C CYS A 137 -27.89 14.72 -13.59
N ALA A 138 -27.84 15.41 -14.75
CA ALA A 138 -26.82 16.43 -15.03
C ALA A 138 -27.44 17.83 -15.12
N TYR A 139 -26.91 18.78 -14.35
CA TYR A 139 -27.41 20.14 -14.31
C TYR A 139 -26.40 21.16 -14.85
N PHE A 140 -26.90 22.28 -15.38
CA PHE A 140 -26.09 23.28 -16.06
C PHE A 140 -26.50 24.70 -15.64
N ASN A 141 -25.49 25.52 -15.35
CA ASN A 141 -25.63 26.96 -15.17
C ASN A 141 -24.61 27.70 -16.05
N LYS A 142 -24.59 29.04 -15.98
CA LYS A 142 -23.70 29.86 -16.82
C LYS A 142 -22.21 29.62 -16.59
N ASP A 143 -21.82 29.15 -15.40
CA ASP A 143 -20.42 28.96 -15.00
C ASP A 143 -19.94 27.50 -15.19
N THR A 144 -20.84 26.59 -15.60
CA THR A 144 -20.59 25.15 -15.65
C THR A 144 -19.48 24.77 -16.62
N ASN A 145 -19.43 25.37 -17.82
CA ASN A 145 -18.36 25.11 -18.80
C ASN A 145 -16.98 25.47 -18.24
N THR A 146 -16.87 26.61 -17.54
CA THR A 146 -15.60 27.04 -16.91
C THR A 146 -15.20 26.11 -15.77
N ALA A 147 -16.12 25.78 -14.86
CA ALA A 147 -15.87 24.87 -13.75
C ALA A 147 -15.42 23.48 -14.23
N ALA A 148 -16.11 22.90 -15.21
CA ALA A 148 -15.78 21.58 -15.77
C ALA A 148 -14.40 21.57 -16.46
N ARG A 149 -14.02 22.66 -17.14
CA ARG A 149 -12.67 22.79 -17.72
C ARG A 149 -11.58 22.96 -16.68
N LEU A 150 -11.86 23.61 -15.55
CA LEU A 150 -10.92 23.70 -14.43
C LEU A 150 -10.75 22.34 -13.74
N ALA A 151 -11.84 21.57 -13.58
CA ALA A 151 -11.80 20.23 -13.03
C ALA A 151 -10.89 19.32 -13.87
N ALA A 152 -11.15 19.19 -15.17
CA ALA A 152 -10.31 18.40 -16.07
C ALA A 152 -8.87 18.97 -16.22
N GLY A 153 -8.72 20.30 -16.13
CA GLY A 153 -7.43 20.98 -16.12
C GLY A 153 -6.55 20.67 -14.90
N SER A 154 -7.18 20.45 -13.74
CA SER A 154 -6.48 20.05 -12.52
C SER A 154 -5.77 18.71 -12.72
N LEU A 155 -6.47 17.71 -13.27
CA LEU A 155 -5.91 16.37 -13.42
C LEU A 155 -4.86 16.30 -14.54
N THR A 156 -5.06 17.00 -15.67
CA THR A 156 -4.06 17.05 -16.75
C THR A 156 -2.76 17.74 -16.29
N HIS A 157 -2.86 18.82 -15.50
CA HIS A 157 -1.69 19.42 -14.86
C HIS A 157 -1.08 18.49 -13.81
N ALA A 158 -1.88 17.78 -13.01
CA ALA A 158 -1.39 16.77 -12.07
C ALA A 158 -0.57 15.67 -12.77
N VAL A 159 -1.02 15.20 -13.94
CA VAL A 159 -0.27 14.23 -14.76
C VAL A 159 1.12 14.77 -15.10
N ASP A 160 1.24 16.02 -15.55
CA ASP A 160 2.54 16.60 -15.93
C ASP A 160 3.51 16.63 -14.74
N ILE A 161 3.08 17.15 -13.60
CA ILE A 161 3.98 17.37 -12.45
C ILE A 161 4.32 16.07 -11.72
N VAL A 162 3.39 15.10 -11.64
CA VAL A 162 3.62 13.79 -11.03
C VAL A 162 4.54 12.95 -11.92
N THR A 163 4.28 12.88 -13.23
CA THR A 163 5.10 12.04 -14.13
C THR A 163 6.49 12.62 -14.39
N ARG A 164 6.65 13.95 -14.31
CA ARG A 164 7.97 14.63 -14.32
C ARG A 164 8.75 14.42 -13.02
N GLY A 165 8.07 14.11 -11.91
CA GLY A 165 8.67 13.89 -10.59
C GLY A 165 8.85 15.16 -9.76
N ASP A 166 8.15 16.25 -10.09
CA ASP A 166 8.19 17.50 -9.32
C ASP A 166 7.54 17.35 -7.93
N VAL A 167 6.54 16.47 -7.88
CA VAL A 167 5.81 15.99 -6.70
C VAL A 167 5.65 14.47 -6.84
N ARG A 168 5.51 13.74 -5.73
CA ARG A 168 5.31 12.29 -5.77
C ARG A 168 3.91 11.95 -6.27
N ASN A 169 2.93 12.67 -5.74
CA ASN A 169 1.52 12.37 -5.89
C ASN A 169 0.68 13.66 -5.80
N ALA A 170 -0.60 13.56 -6.14
CA ALA A 170 -1.51 14.70 -6.14
C ALA A 170 -2.92 14.31 -5.71
N PHE A 171 -3.62 15.27 -5.09
CA PHE A 171 -5.06 15.22 -4.89
C PHE A 171 -5.73 16.40 -5.63
N CYS A 172 -6.63 16.08 -6.54
CA CYS A 172 -7.42 17.05 -7.29
C CYS A 172 -8.79 17.21 -6.59
N LEU A 173 -8.89 18.27 -5.76
CA LEU A 173 -10.14 18.63 -5.11
C LEU A 173 -10.97 19.44 -6.12
N VAL A 174 -11.76 18.72 -6.93
CA VAL A 174 -12.45 19.26 -8.10
C VAL A 174 -13.96 19.06 -8.05
N ARG A 175 -14.67 19.89 -8.82
CA ARG A 175 -16.07 19.68 -9.19
C ARG A 175 -16.43 20.53 -10.42
N PRO A 176 -17.35 20.08 -11.30
CA PRO A 176 -18.14 18.85 -11.23
C PRO A 176 -17.31 17.55 -11.31
N PRO A 177 -17.86 16.41 -10.82
CA PRO A 177 -17.23 15.09 -10.98
C PRO A 177 -17.17 14.67 -12.46
N GLY A 178 -16.57 13.51 -12.75
CA GLY A 178 -16.26 13.09 -14.12
C GLY A 178 -16.58 11.65 -14.52
N HIS A 179 -16.51 10.67 -13.61
CA HIS A 179 -16.47 9.24 -14.03
C HIS A 179 -17.71 8.72 -14.79
N HIS A 180 -18.88 9.38 -14.69
CA HIS A 180 -20.09 9.04 -15.45
C HIS A 180 -20.18 9.72 -16.82
N ALA A 181 -19.46 10.84 -17.05
CA ALA A 181 -19.58 11.60 -18.28
C ALA A 181 -19.15 10.76 -19.49
N MET A 182 -20.01 10.73 -20.51
CA MET A 182 -19.83 9.94 -21.71
C MET A 182 -19.35 10.80 -22.88
N LYS A 183 -19.14 10.19 -24.05
CA LYS A 183 -18.60 10.85 -25.24
C LYS A 183 -19.40 12.09 -25.65
N ASP A 184 -20.72 12.03 -25.60
CA ASP A 184 -21.61 13.08 -26.09
C ASP A 184 -22.74 13.42 -25.10
N GLU A 185 -22.56 13.04 -23.83
CA GLU A 185 -23.60 13.12 -22.81
C GLU A 185 -23.02 13.41 -21.42
N GLY A 186 -23.62 14.35 -20.69
CA GLY A 186 -23.41 14.51 -19.25
C GLY A 186 -24.33 13.58 -18.48
N CYS A 187 -23.89 13.00 -17.38
CA CYS A 187 -24.64 11.98 -16.64
C CYS A 187 -24.20 11.99 -15.18
N GLY A 188 -25.12 11.77 -14.22
CA GLY A 188 -24.79 11.60 -12.80
C GLY A 188 -23.92 12.73 -12.24
N TYR A 189 -24.37 13.97 -12.43
CA TYR A 189 -23.65 15.21 -12.09
C TYR A 189 -22.34 15.47 -12.85
N CYS A 190 -21.87 14.52 -13.68
CA CYS A 190 -20.63 14.63 -14.42
C CYS A 190 -20.83 15.35 -15.76
N ILE A 191 -19.95 16.30 -16.07
CA ILE A 191 -20.01 17.10 -17.32
C ILE A 191 -18.94 16.64 -18.32
N PHE A 192 -17.67 16.68 -17.91
CA PHE A 192 -16.56 16.12 -18.68
C PHE A 192 -15.88 15.03 -17.84
N ASN A 193 -15.40 13.98 -18.48
CA ASN A 193 -14.77 12.87 -17.79
C ASN A 193 -13.32 13.21 -17.45
N ASN A 194 -13.15 13.81 -16.27
CA ASN A 194 -11.87 14.32 -15.77
C ASN A 194 -10.77 13.25 -15.83
N VAL A 195 -11.04 12.06 -15.28
CA VAL A 195 -10.07 10.94 -15.19
C VAL A 195 -9.77 10.37 -16.57
N ALA A 196 -10.77 10.24 -17.45
CA ALA A 196 -10.53 9.76 -18.81
C ALA A 196 -9.72 10.74 -19.65
N ILE A 197 -9.98 12.06 -19.54
CA ILE A 197 -9.19 13.09 -20.22
C ILE A 197 -7.73 13.04 -19.75
N ALA A 198 -7.49 12.97 -18.44
CA ALA A 198 -6.15 12.90 -17.87
C ALA A 198 -5.41 11.61 -18.30
N THR A 199 -6.10 10.48 -18.31
CA THR A 199 -5.56 9.19 -18.77
C THR A 199 -5.16 9.26 -20.25
N LYS A 200 -6.05 9.79 -21.11
CA LYS A 200 -5.77 9.92 -22.54
C LYS A 200 -4.65 10.92 -22.82
N TYR A 201 -4.60 12.00 -22.05
CA TYR A 201 -3.51 12.97 -22.07
C TYR A 201 -2.16 12.30 -21.73
N ALA A 202 -2.09 11.54 -20.63
CA ALA A 202 -0.87 10.82 -20.24
C ALA A 202 -0.37 9.85 -21.33
N LEU A 203 -1.29 9.10 -21.96
CA LEU A 203 -0.98 8.19 -23.07
C LEU A 203 -0.49 8.95 -24.32
N ASN A 204 -1.13 10.08 -24.67
CA ASN A 204 -0.77 10.89 -25.83
C ASN A 204 0.58 11.60 -25.65
N GLN A 205 0.88 12.08 -24.44
CA GLN A 205 2.20 12.63 -24.08
C GLN A 205 3.29 11.55 -23.94
N ARG A 206 2.90 10.26 -23.93
CA ARG A 206 3.80 9.11 -23.76
C ARG A 206 4.58 9.14 -22.44
N VAL A 207 3.98 9.74 -21.41
CA VAL A 207 4.55 9.77 -20.05
C VAL A 207 4.18 8.52 -19.23
N ALA A 208 3.17 7.77 -19.67
CA ALA A 208 2.78 6.46 -19.15
C ALA A 208 2.30 5.56 -20.31
N ASN A 209 2.59 4.26 -20.24
CA ASN A 209 2.15 3.25 -21.21
C ASN A 209 1.12 2.28 -20.61
N ARG A 210 1.15 2.08 -19.30
CA ARG A 210 0.20 1.28 -18.52
C ARG A 210 -0.38 2.14 -17.41
N ILE A 211 -1.67 2.42 -17.46
CA ILE A 211 -2.34 3.27 -16.46
C ILE A 211 -3.37 2.41 -15.74
N LEU A 212 -3.31 2.39 -14.41
CA LEU A 212 -4.34 1.79 -13.58
C LEU A 212 -5.30 2.89 -13.14
N ILE A 213 -6.58 2.72 -13.43
CA ILE A 213 -7.66 3.53 -12.86
C ILE A 213 -8.35 2.70 -11.79
N VAL A 214 -8.39 3.22 -10.57
CA VAL A 214 -9.14 2.63 -9.45
C VAL A 214 -10.31 3.54 -9.14
N ASP A 215 -11.52 3.02 -9.27
CA ASP A 215 -12.76 3.72 -8.97
C ASP A 215 -13.38 3.08 -7.73
N TRP A 216 -13.31 3.80 -6.61
CA TRP A 216 -13.88 3.35 -5.33
C TRP A 216 -15.14 4.13 -4.94
N ASP A 217 -15.60 5.03 -5.82
CA ASP A 217 -16.91 5.66 -5.70
C ASP A 217 -17.98 4.57 -5.62
N ILE A 218 -19.05 4.79 -4.85
CA ILE A 218 -20.07 3.76 -4.69
C ILE A 218 -20.80 3.46 -6.01
N HIS A 219 -20.80 4.40 -6.95
CA HIS A 219 -21.41 4.25 -8.26
C HIS A 219 -20.41 3.73 -9.29
N HIS A 220 -20.90 2.95 -10.25
CA HIS A 220 -20.07 2.53 -11.37
C HIS A 220 -19.75 3.70 -12.29
N GLY A 221 -18.47 3.98 -12.53
CA GLY A 221 -18.00 4.97 -13.51
C GLY A 221 -18.11 4.47 -14.95
N GLN A 222 -19.32 4.25 -15.45
CA GLN A 222 -19.62 3.76 -16.79
C GLN A 222 -18.97 4.59 -17.91
N GLY A 223 -18.88 5.92 -17.74
CA GLY A 223 -18.22 6.80 -18.72
C GLY A 223 -16.74 6.45 -18.86
N THR A 224 -16.06 6.20 -17.74
CA THR A 224 -14.65 5.78 -17.71
C THR A 224 -14.47 4.37 -18.27
N GLN A 225 -15.32 3.41 -17.87
CA GLN A 225 -15.35 2.08 -18.48
C GLN A 225 -15.46 2.19 -20.00
N TYR A 226 -16.39 2.99 -20.50
CA TYR A 226 -16.65 3.11 -21.94
C TYR A 226 -15.48 3.76 -22.69
N ALA A 227 -14.81 4.74 -22.10
CA ALA A 227 -13.65 5.40 -22.70
C ALA A 227 -12.48 4.43 -22.98
N PHE A 228 -12.32 3.38 -22.18
CA PHE A 228 -11.16 2.47 -22.24
C PHE A 228 -11.48 1.00 -22.44
N TYR A 229 -12.75 0.63 -22.65
CA TYR A 229 -13.19 -0.77 -22.79
C TYR A 229 -12.44 -1.58 -23.86
N ASN A 230 -11.89 -0.89 -24.87
CA ASN A 230 -11.12 -1.45 -25.97
C ASN A 230 -9.64 -0.96 -25.99
N ASP A 231 -9.08 -0.51 -24.87
CA ASP A 231 -7.68 -0.05 -24.77
C ASP A 231 -6.89 -0.85 -23.70
N PRO A 232 -6.04 -1.81 -24.07
CA PRO A 232 -5.34 -2.68 -23.11
C PRO A 232 -4.20 -1.97 -22.36
N ARG A 233 -3.95 -0.69 -22.67
CA ARG A 233 -2.99 0.16 -21.95
C ARG A 233 -3.58 0.70 -20.66
N VAL A 234 -4.91 0.61 -20.49
CA VAL A 234 -5.63 1.10 -19.31
C VAL A 234 -6.31 -0.09 -18.65
N LEU A 235 -6.01 -0.31 -17.38
CA LEU A 235 -6.74 -1.23 -16.53
C LEU A 235 -7.74 -0.40 -15.72
N TYR A 236 -9.04 -0.58 -15.96
CA TYR A 236 -10.11 0.03 -15.16
C TYR A 236 -10.62 -0.97 -14.13
N PHE A 237 -10.63 -0.58 -12.87
CA PHE A 237 -11.11 -1.39 -11.75
C PHE A 237 -12.11 -0.57 -10.94
N SER A 238 -13.34 -1.03 -10.82
CA SER A 238 -14.40 -0.35 -10.06
C SER A 238 -15.03 -1.26 -9.02
N ILE A 239 -15.18 -0.76 -7.79
CA ILE A 239 -15.97 -1.39 -6.74
C ILE A 239 -17.20 -0.53 -6.53
N HIS A 240 -18.40 -1.07 -6.75
CA HIS A 240 -19.62 -0.27 -6.71
C HIS A 240 -20.81 -1.08 -6.21
N ARG A 241 -21.81 -0.38 -5.67
CA ARG A 241 -23.11 -0.96 -5.38
C ARG A 241 -23.85 -1.19 -6.69
N HIS A 242 -24.42 -2.38 -6.84
CA HIS A 242 -25.07 -2.81 -8.06
C HIS A 242 -26.50 -3.30 -7.81
N ASP A 243 -26.76 -3.95 -6.66
CA ASP A 243 -28.07 -4.49 -6.28
C ASP A 243 -28.76 -5.28 -7.42
N ASN A 244 -28.00 -6.18 -8.04
CA ASN A 244 -28.42 -6.96 -9.21
C ASN A 244 -28.90 -6.10 -10.40
N GLY A 245 -28.40 -4.87 -10.53
CA GLY A 245 -28.75 -3.93 -11.58
C GLY A 245 -29.89 -2.98 -11.19
N GLU A 246 -30.36 -3.03 -9.94
CA GLU A 246 -31.42 -2.13 -9.45
C GLU A 246 -30.86 -0.81 -8.92
N TYR A 247 -29.59 -0.76 -8.50
CA TYR A 247 -28.96 0.48 -8.04
C TYR A 247 -28.48 1.33 -9.23
N TRP A 248 -28.61 2.66 -9.14
CA TRP A 248 -28.21 3.58 -10.20
C TRP A 248 -26.71 3.42 -10.53
N PRO A 249 -26.29 3.43 -11.82
CA PRO A 249 -27.05 3.78 -13.03
C PRO A 249 -27.89 2.64 -13.65
N SER A 250 -28.12 1.56 -12.91
CA SER A 250 -28.98 0.43 -13.30
C SER A 250 -28.57 -0.20 -14.65
N LEU A 251 -27.26 -0.37 -14.82
CA LEU A 251 -26.66 -0.86 -16.06
C LEU A 251 -26.26 -2.32 -15.96
N ARG A 252 -26.61 -3.08 -16.99
CA ARG A 252 -26.16 -4.46 -17.16
C ARG A 252 -24.63 -4.53 -17.33
N GLU A 253 -24.08 -3.51 -17.99
CA GLU A 253 -22.67 -3.30 -18.30
C GLU A 253 -21.79 -3.08 -17.07
N SER A 254 -22.39 -2.72 -15.93
CA SER A 254 -21.69 -2.54 -14.66
C SER A 254 -21.42 -3.87 -13.96
N ASN A 255 -21.94 -4.99 -14.44
CA ASN A 255 -21.73 -6.28 -13.78
C ASN A 255 -20.35 -6.89 -14.08
N TYR A 256 -19.95 -7.90 -13.28
CA TYR A 256 -18.60 -8.49 -13.26
C TYR A 256 -18.12 -9.13 -14.56
N ASP A 257 -19.04 -9.56 -15.43
CA ASP A 257 -18.74 -10.28 -16.68
C ASP A 257 -18.44 -9.34 -17.86
N PHE A 258 -18.55 -8.02 -17.67
CA PHE A 258 -18.12 -7.01 -18.63
C PHE A 258 -16.62 -6.75 -18.53
N VAL A 259 -15.83 -7.66 -19.09
CA VAL A 259 -14.37 -7.67 -18.87
C VAL A 259 -13.53 -7.03 -19.99
N GLY A 260 -14.14 -6.31 -20.94
CA GLY A 260 -13.47 -5.81 -22.14
C GLY A 260 -13.49 -6.83 -23.29
N ARG A 261 -13.06 -6.41 -24.49
CA ARG A 261 -13.15 -7.22 -25.72
C ARG A 261 -11.82 -7.32 -26.47
N GLY A 262 -11.65 -8.39 -27.24
CA GLY A 262 -10.48 -8.59 -28.09
C GLY A 262 -9.18 -8.54 -27.29
N GLN A 263 -8.26 -7.66 -27.69
CA GLN A 263 -6.98 -7.49 -26.99
C GLN A 263 -7.12 -6.90 -25.58
N SER A 264 -8.25 -6.23 -25.29
CA SER A 264 -8.56 -5.63 -23.99
C SER A 264 -9.33 -6.56 -23.06
N TYR A 265 -9.48 -7.84 -23.40
CA TYR A 265 -10.08 -8.82 -22.52
C TYR A 265 -9.34 -8.89 -21.16
N GLY A 266 -10.11 -8.72 -20.09
CA GLY A 266 -9.73 -8.63 -18.68
C GLY A 266 -9.10 -7.31 -18.22
N TYR A 267 -9.08 -6.26 -19.05
CA TYR A 267 -8.62 -4.92 -18.64
C TYR A 267 -9.74 -4.01 -18.11
N ASN A 268 -10.96 -4.53 -18.04
CA ASN A 268 -12.07 -3.92 -17.33
C ASN A 268 -12.52 -4.87 -16.21
N ILE A 269 -12.59 -4.39 -14.98
CA ILE A 269 -12.91 -5.20 -13.81
C ILE A 269 -13.98 -4.48 -13.00
N ASN A 270 -15.16 -5.10 -12.94
CA ASN A 270 -16.28 -4.62 -12.17
C ASN A 270 -16.50 -5.53 -10.96
N VAL A 271 -16.32 -5.00 -9.75
CA VAL A 271 -16.67 -5.66 -8.50
C VAL A 271 -18.06 -5.19 -8.08
N ALA A 272 -19.08 -5.82 -8.67
CA ALA A 272 -20.48 -5.52 -8.42
C ALA A 272 -20.93 -6.06 -7.06
N LEU A 273 -21.14 -5.17 -6.10
CA LEU A 273 -21.60 -5.50 -4.75
C LEU A 273 -23.12 -5.39 -4.65
N ASN A 274 -23.78 -6.44 -4.16
CA ASN A 274 -25.23 -6.47 -4.01
C ASN A 274 -25.62 -6.37 -2.52
N GLY A 275 -26.56 -5.50 -2.18
CA GLY A 275 -27.01 -5.22 -0.83
C GLY A 275 -26.34 -3.98 -0.21
N LYS A 276 -26.63 -3.76 1.08
CA LYS A 276 -26.15 -2.62 1.87
C LYS A 276 -25.12 -3.06 2.92
N ASN A 277 -24.60 -2.10 3.68
CA ASN A 277 -23.80 -2.32 4.90
C ASN A 277 -22.42 -2.98 4.73
N TYR A 278 -21.83 -2.91 3.52
CA TYR A 278 -20.41 -3.19 3.33
C TYR A 278 -19.56 -2.24 4.17
N SER A 279 -18.41 -2.72 4.64
CA SER A 279 -17.53 -2.04 5.60
C SER A 279 -16.06 -2.18 5.22
N ASP A 280 -15.17 -1.65 6.06
CA ASP A 280 -13.72 -1.61 5.81
C ASP A 280 -13.15 -2.98 5.37
N ILE A 281 -13.54 -4.06 6.05
CA ILE A 281 -13.05 -5.42 5.75
C ILE A 281 -13.38 -5.84 4.31
N ASP A 282 -14.50 -5.41 3.76
CA ASP A 282 -14.96 -5.81 2.44
C ASP A 282 -14.06 -5.21 1.36
N TYR A 283 -13.79 -3.91 1.45
CA TYR A 283 -12.90 -3.21 0.51
C TYR A 283 -11.45 -3.64 0.69
N LEU A 284 -10.98 -3.81 1.92
CA LEU A 284 -9.63 -4.35 2.19
C LEU A 284 -9.47 -5.76 1.59
N THR A 285 -10.51 -6.59 1.66
CA THR A 285 -10.51 -7.94 1.08
C THR A 285 -10.50 -7.89 -0.44
N VAL A 286 -11.34 -7.07 -1.08
CA VAL A 286 -11.32 -6.88 -2.53
C VAL A 286 -9.96 -6.38 -3.01
N PHE A 287 -9.34 -5.46 -2.26
CA PHE A 287 -8.00 -4.97 -2.56
C PHE A 287 -6.95 -6.08 -2.48
N ASN A 288 -6.93 -6.81 -1.38
CA ASN A 288 -5.95 -7.87 -1.14
C ASN A 288 -6.12 -9.06 -2.09
N VAL A 289 -7.37 -9.42 -2.42
CA VAL A 289 -7.66 -10.63 -3.20
C VAL A 289 -7.63 -10.39 -4.71
N LEU A 290 -8.15 -9.25 -5.18
CA LEU A 290 -8.27 -8.95 -6.60
C LEU A 290 -7.31 -7.84 -7.03
N LEU A 291 -7.52 -6.62 -6.53
CA LEU A 291 -6.89 -5.43 -7.11
C LEU A 291 -5.36 -5.47 -7.02
N MET A 292 -4.81 -5.69 -5.82
CA MET A 292 -3.37 -5.60 -5.63
C MET A 292 -2.62 -6.69 -6.40
N PRO A 293 -2.97 -7.99 -6.34
CA PRO A 293 -2.33 -9.01 -7.17
C PRO A 293 -2.37 -8.68 -8.67
N ILE A 294 -3.54 -8.26 -9.17
CA ILE A 294 -3.72 -7.87 -10.58
C ILE A 294 -2.87 -6.63 -10.92
N ALA A 295 -2.79 -5.65 -10.02
CA ALA A 295 -2.01 -4.44 -10.22
C ALA A 295 -0.50 -4.70 -10.25
N TYR A 296 0.01 -5.63 -9.44
CA TYR A 296 1.40 -6.09 -9.49
C TYR A 296 1.69 -6.91 -10.77
N GLU A 297 0.75 -7.73 -11.24
CA GLU A 297 0.86 -8.40 -12.54
C GLU A 297 0.83 -7.39 -13.71
N PHE A 298 -0.05 -6.39 -13.65
CA PHE A 298 -0.16 -5.34 -14.66
C PHE A 298 1.07 -4.42 -14.67
N GLY A 299 1.59 -4.09 -13.49
CA GLY A 299 2.70 -3.18 -13.26
C GLY A 299 2.44 -1.81 -13.91
N PRO A 300 1.59 -0.94 -13.34
CA PRO A 300 1.28 0.37 -13.91
C PRO A 300 2.48 1.35 -13.87
N ASP A 301 2.50 2.30 -14.80
CA ASP A 301 3.41 3.46 -14.84
C ASP A 301 2.84 4.68 -14.09
N LEU A 302 1.52 4.74 -13.96
CA LEU A 302 0.75 5.78 -13.29
C LEU A 302 -0.54 5.15 -12.73
N VAL A 303 -0.94 5.57 -11.52
CA VAL A 303 -2.24 5.23 -10.93
C VAL A 303 -3.09 6.48 -10.82
N ILE A 304 -4.34 6.41 -11.27
CA ILE A 304 -5.34 7.47 -11.11
C ILE A 304 -6.53 6.91 -10.33
N VAL A 305 -6.99 7.62 -9.31
CA VAL A 305 -8.11 7.20 -8.47
C VAL A 305 -9.30 8.12 -8.70
N SER A 306 -10.41 7.54 -9.16
CA SER A 306 -11.74 8.16 -9.08
C SER A 306 -12.20 8.03 -7.63
N ALA A 307 -11.95 9.10 -6.86
CA ALA A 307 -12.05 9.11 -5.41
C ALA A 307 -13.40 9.67 -4.96
N GLY A 308 -14.44 8.85 -5.06
CA GLY A 308 -15.74 9.10 -4.45
C GLY A 308 -15.80 8.65 -3.00
N TYR A 309 -16.60 9.32 -2.16
CA TYR A 309 -16.70 9.00 -0.73
C TYR A 309 -18.15 8.81 -0.26
N ASP A 310 -19.04 8.47 -1.18
CA ASP A 310 -20.44 8.14 -0.91
C ASP A 310 -20.64 6.72 -0.36
N CYS A 311 -19.62 5.86 -0.47
CA CYS A 311 -19.56 4.58 0.26
C CYS A 311 -19.22 4.72 1.76
N ALA A 312 -18.90 5.93 2.23
CA ALA A 312 -18.48 6.18 3.59
C ALA A 312 -19.64 6.15 4.61
N LEU A 313 -19.31 5.76 5.84
CA LEU A 313 -20.15 5.90 7.03
C LEU A 313 -20.65 7.35 7.15
N GLY A 314 -21.94 7.53 7.44
CA GLY A 314 -22.57 8.85 7.51
C GLY A 314 -22.92 9.49 6.17
N CYS A 315 -22.63 8.85 5.03
CA CYS A 315 -23.21 9.29 3.75
C CYS A 315 -24.70 8.88 3.68
N PRO A 316 -25.62 9.80 3.38
CA PRO A 316 -27.05 9.49 3.35
C PRO A 316 -27.50 8.72 2.10
N TYR A 317 -26.70 8.64 1.04
CA TYR A 317 -27.13 8.09 -0.27
C TYR A 317 -26.49 6.76 -0.66
N GLY A 318 -25.34 6.39 -0.10
CA GLY A 318 -24.65 5.15 -0.54
C GLY A 318 -25.17 3.88 0.13
N GLY A 319 -25.50 3.95 1.43
CA GLY A 319 -25.94 2.78 2.21
C GLY A 319 -24.83 1.82 2.63
N PHE A 320 -23.56 2.19 2.46
CA PHE A 320 -22.38 1.48 2.99
C PHE A 320 -21.86 2.16 4.27
N ASN A 321 -20.89 1.53 4.93
CA ASN A 321 -20.39 1.91 6.25
C ASN A 321 -18.86 1.89 6.32
N LEU A 322 -18.17 2.37 5.29
CA LEU A 322 -16.70 2.49 5.30
C LEU A 322 -16.28 3.63 6.22
N THR A 323 -15.36 3.39 7.16
CA THR A 323 -14.84 4.45 8.01
C THR A 323 -13.91 5.35 7.21
N PRO A 324 -13.80 6.66 7.54
CA PRO A 324 -12.84 7.54 6.87
C PRO A 324 -11.39 7.01 6.93
N ALA A 325 -11.03 6.30 8.00
CA ALA A 325 -9.71 5.72 8.19
C ALA A 325 -9.34 4.72 7.09
N VAL A 326 -10.30 3.93 6.56
CA VAL A 326 -9.98 2.91 5.55
C VAL A 326 -9.41 3.51 4.26
N PHE A 327 -9.81 4.73 3.89
CA PHE A 327 -9.32 5.38 2.67
C PHE A 327 -7.82 5.72 2.75
N ALA A 328 -7.28 5.98 3.94
CA ALA A 328 -5.83 6.09 4.14
C ALA A 328 -5.12 4.75 3.85
N HIS A 329 -5.71 3.63 4.30
CA HIS A 329 -5.19 2.28 4.04
C HIS A 329 -5.29 1.87 2.56
N LEU A 330 -6.37 2.24 1.87
CA LEU A 330 -6.51 1.97 0.43
C LEU A 330 -5.50 2.80 -0.37
N THR A 331 -5.37 4.09 -0.04
CA THR A 331 -4.39 5.00 -0.65
C THR A 331 -2.96 4.50 -0.47
N SER A 332 -2.60 4.13 0.76
CA SER A 332 -1.26 3.62 1.07
C SER A 332 -0.90 2.38 0.24
N ARG A 333 -1.82 1.42 0.07
CA ARG A 333 -1.58 0.24 -0.80
C ARG A 333 -1.24 0.63 -2.24
N LEU A 334 -1.96 1.60 -2.80
CA LEU A 334 -1.74 2.08 -4.16
C LEU A 334 -0.45 2.88 -4.31
N MET A 335 0.02 3.56 -3.26
CA MET A 335 1.30 4.29 -3.26
C MET A 335 2.52 3.37 -3.39
N ALA A 336 2.38 2.07 -3.13
CA ALA A 336 3.45 1.11 -3.40
C ALA A 336 3.64 0.86 -4.91
N LEU A 337 2.67 1.21 -5.76
CA LEU A 337 2.73 1.02 -7.20
C LEU A 337 3.32 2.25 -7.90
N ALA A 338 3.80 2.07 -9.13
CA ALA A 338 4.20 3.17 -10.02
C ALA A 338 5.19 4.18 -9.41
N ASP A 339 6.11 3.75 -8.54
CA ASP A 339 7.03 4.64 -7.79
C ASP A 339 6.30 5.72 -6.97
N GLY A 340 5.07 5.43 -6.51
CA GLY A 340 4.23 6.37 -5.78
C GLY A 340 3.52 7.41 -6.66
N LYS A 341 3.62 7.33 -7.99
CA LYS A 341 2.91 8.20 -8.95
C LYS A 341 1.42 7.92 -8.91
N LEU A 342 0.74 8.63 -8.02
CA LEU A 342 -0.67 8.49 -7.70
C LEU A 342 -1.37 9.84 -7.82
N ILE A 343 -2.49 9.88 -8.53
CA ILE A 343 -3.35 11.06 -8.64
C ILE A 343 -4.75 10.66 -8.17
N CYS A 344 -5.22 11.24 -7.07
CA CYS A 344 -6.61 11.10 -6.64
C CYS A 344 -7.42 12.29 -7.17
N ALA A 345 -8.64 12.05 -7.64
CA ALA A 345 -9.57 13.09 -8.07
C ALA A 345 -10.91 12.90 -7.40
N LEU A 346 -11.43 13.95 -6.76
CA LEU A 346 -12.74 13.90 -6.11
C LEU A 346 -13.84 13.60 -7.13
N GLU A 347 -14.64 12.57 -6.87
CA GLU A 347 -15.86 12.22 -7.62
C GLU A 347 -17.11 12.52 -6.74
N GLY A 348 -17.84 11.50 -6.28
CA GLY A 348 -19.00 11.58 -5.39
C GLY A 348 -18.66 11.72 -3.90
N GLY A 349 -19.65 11.51 -3.04
CA GLY A 349 -19.59 11.75 -1.60
C GLY A 349 -20.35 13.00 -1.18
N TYR A 350 -21.44 12.79 -0.44
CA TYR A 350 -22.48 13.81 -0.23
C TYR A 350 -22.83 14.05 1.24
N GLY A 351 -22.25 13.29 2.16
CA GLY A 351 -22.24 13.66 3.58
C GLY A 351 -21.06 14.59 3.84
N LEU A 352 -21.29 15.90 3.97
CA LEU A 352 -20.21 16.92 3.98
C LEU A 352 -19.14 16.68 5.05
N GLU A 353 -19.56 16.28 6.24
CA GLU A 353 -18.69 15.96 7.36
C GLU A 353 -17.81 14.73 7.07
N THR A 354 -18.42 13.59 6.70
CA THR A 354 -17.69 12.35 6.40
C THR A 354 -16.83 12.47 5.14
N LEU A 355 -17.30 13.18 4.11
CA LEU A 355 -16.53 13.49 2.90
C LEU A 355 -15.22 14.19 3.27
N SER A 356 -15.32 15.22 4.09
CA SER A 356 -14.16 16.03 4.51
C SER A 356 -13.17 15.19 5.31
N ASP A 357 -13.66 14.33 6.21
CA ASP A 357 -12.83 13.38 6.96
C ASP A 357 -12.13 12.38 6.02
N CYS A 358 -12.84 11.80 5.04
CA CYS A 358 -12.27 10.82 4.11
C CYS A 358 -11.20 11.45 3.19
N VAL A 359 -11.42 12.67 2.72
CA VAL A 359 -10.43 13.43 1.94
C VAL A 359 -9.22 13.76 2.82
N ALA A 360 -9.42 14.17 4.07
CA ALA A 360 -8.32 14.42 5.01
C ALA A 360 -7.46 13.16 5.25
N GLN A 361 -8.10 12.00 5.46
CA GLN A 361 -7.40 10.72 5.61
C GLN A 361 -6.63 10.32 4.34
N THR A 362 -7.21 10.57 3.17
CA THR A 362 -6.55 10.32 1.88
C THR A 362 -5.33 11.23 1.70
N VAL A 363 -5.46 12.53 1.94
CA VAL A 363 -4.37 13.51 1.83
C VAL A 363 -3.26 13.24 2.85
N SER A 364 -3.63 12.87 4.08
CA SER A 364 -2.70 12.44 5.14
C SER A 364 -1.81 11.27 4.67
N ALA A 365 -2.42 10.24 4.08
CA ALA A 365 -1.68 9.11 3.52
C ALA A 365 -0.77 9.54 2.35
N LEU A 366 -1.23 10.42 1.45
CA LEU A 366 -0.43 10.95 0.34
C LEU A 366 0.82 11.70 0.83
N LEU A 367 0.68 12.46 1.94
CA LEU A 367 1.77 13.17 2.61
C LEU A 367 2.74 12.23 3.35
N GLY A 368 2.41 10.94 3.44
CA GLY A 368 3.21 9.92 4.11
C GLY A 368 3.06 9.90 5.63
N ASP A 369 1.95 10.40 6.17
CA ASP A 369 1.71 10.28 7.61
C ASP A 369 1.47 8.82 8.02
N PRO A 370 1.70 8.49 9.31
CA PRO A 370 1.28 7.20 9.86
C PRO A 370 -0.22 6.99 9.59
N LEU A 371 -0.60 5.79 9.14
CA LEU A 371 -2.01 5.52 8.89
C LEU A 371 -2.81 5.60 10.21
N PRO A 372 -4.11 5.93 10.16
CA PRO A 372 -4.98 5.83 11.31
C PRO A 372 -5.18 4.37 11.72
N THR A 373 -5.51 4.13 13.00
CA THR A 373 -5.99 2.81 13.42
C THR A 373 -7.38 2.55 12.84
N LEU A 374 -7.62 1.33 12.38
CA LEU A 374 -8.96 0.87 12.01
C LEU A 374 -9.72 0.33 13.22
N ASP A 375 -11.04 0.48 13.27
CA ASP A 375 -11.87 -0.24 14.23
C ASP A 375 -11.68 -1.77 14.09
N PRO A 376 -11.98 -2.56 15.15
CA PRO A 376 -12.01 -4.02 15.02
C PRO A 376 -12.87 -4.44 13.82
N LEU A 377 -12.27 -5.22 12.92
CA LEU A 377 -12.90 -5.59 11.66
C LEU A 377 -14.14 -6.46 11.91
N LYS A 378 -15.22 -6.12 11.20
CA LYS A 378 -16.46 -6.91 11.20
C LYS A 378 -16.27 -8.23 10.41
N PRO A 379 -17.15 -9.22 10.59
CA PRO A 379 -17.18 -10.38 9.70
C PRO A 379 -17.35 -9.96 8.23
N LEU A 380 -16.63 -10.64 7.33
CA LEU A 380 -16.71 -10.39 5.88
C LEU A 380 -18.13 -10.56 5.36
N HIS A 381 -18.65 -9.59 4.62
CA HIS A 381 -19.99 -9.66 4.05
C HIS A 381 -20.08 -10.81 3.03
N PRO A 382 -21.14 -11.65 3.04
CA PRO A 382 -21.28 -12.75 2.09
C PRO A 382 -21.25 -12.31 0.63
N GLY A 383 -21.84 -11.14 0.33
CA GLY A 383 -21.84 -10.57 -1.02
C GLY A 383 -20.44 -10.17 -1.51
N THR A 384 -19.49 -9.87 -0.61
CA THR A 384 -18.08 -9.66 -0.98
C THR A 384 -17.46 -10.95 -1.49
N ARG A 385 -17.79 -12.08 -0.88
CA ARG A 385 -17.34 -13.40 -1.35
C ARG A 385 -17.94 -13.70 -2.72
N GLU A 386 -19.25 -13.53 -2.85
CA GLU A 386 -19.92 -13.74 -4.14
C GLU A 386 -19.28 -12.89 -5.26
N ALA A 387 -19.06 -11.60 -5.03
CA ALA A 387 -18.47 -10.69 -6.00
C ALA A 387 -17.03 -11.10 -6.40
N ILE A 388 -16.21 -11.52 -5.43
CA ILE A 388 -14.85 -12.01 -5.70
C ILE A 388 -14.90 -13.30 -6.51
N GLY A 389 -15.73 -14.27 -6.12
CA GLY A 389 -15.88 -15.54 -6.85
C GLY A 389 -16.31 -15.31 -8.31
N ASN A 390 -17.27 -14.41 -8.51
CA ASN A 390 -17.73 -13.99 -9.82
C ASN A 390 -16.60 -13.38 -10.66
N CYS A 391 -15.85 -12.43 -10.12
CA CYS A 391 -14.69 -11.83 -10.81
C CYS A 391 -13.64 -12.88 -11.18
N VAL A 392 -13.26 -13.74 -10.23
CA VAL A 392 -12.29 -14.83 -10.45
C VAL A 392 -12.76 -15.75 -11.57
N SER A 393 -14.05 -16.08 -11.63
CA SER A 393 -14.59 -16.99 -12.65
C SER A 393 -14.37 -16.52 -14.08
N VAL A 394 -14.42 -15.20 -14.32
CA VAL A 394 -14.29 -14.61 -15.66
C VAL A 394 -12.89 -14.05 -15.95
N LEU A 395 -12.09 -13.75 -14.93
CA LEU A 395 -10.78 -13.09 -15.07
C LEU A 395 -9.58 -14.04 -14.94
N ARG A 396 -9.74 -15.22 -14.35
CA ARG A 396 -8.61 -16.16 -14.09
C ARG A 396 -7.86 -16.63 -15.33
N THR A 397 -8.49 -16.57 -16.50
CA THR A 397 -7.86 -16.92 -17.79
C THR A 397 -6.96 -15.80 -18.30
N LYS A 398 -7.19 -14.55 -17.87
CA LYS A 398 -6.39 -13.39 -18.20
C LYS A 398 -5.29 -13.14 -17.18
N TRP A 399 -5.65 -13.11 -15.90
CA TRP A 399 -4.75 -12.73 -14.81
C TRP A 399 -4.24 -13.97 -14.12
N LYS A 400 -2.96 -14.27 -14.33
CA LYS A 400 -2.33 -15.49 -13.83
C LYS A 400 -2.22 -15.48 -12.30
N CYS A 401 -2.18 -14.31 -11.68
CA CYS A 401 -2.22 -14.17 -10.22
C CYS A 401 -3.48 -14.77 -9.60
N LEU A 402 -4.59 -14.85 -10.34
CA LEU A 402 -5.83 -15.49 -9.90
C LEU A 402 -5.81 -17.02 -10.07
N GLY A 403 -4.72 -17.59 -10.60
CA GLY A 403 -4.51 -19.03 -10.70
C GLY A 403 -4.45 -19.74 -9.34
N VAL A 404 -4.32 -18.99 -8.25
CA VAL A 404 -4.36 -19.49 -6.86
C VAL A 404 -5.74 -20.06 -6.47
N PHE A 405 -6.81 -19.64 -7.15
CA PHE A 405 -8.16 -20.14 -6.89
C PHE A 405 -8.41 -21.48 -7.62
N PRO A 406 -8.91 -22.53 -6.96
CA PRO A 406 -9.12 -23.84 -7.57
C PRO A 406 -10.17 -23.81 -8.69
N ILE A 407 -10.15 -24.83 -9.57
CA ILE A 407 -11.03 -24.95 -10.76
C ILE A 407 -12.35 -25.68 -10.42
N ASN A 408 -12.53 -26.15 -9.17
CA ASN A 408 -13.52 -27.17 -8.84
C ASN A 408 -14.99 -26.79 -9.08
N GLN A 409 -15.32 -25.51 -9.31
CA GLN A 409 -16.64 -25.10 -9.77
C GLN A 409 -16.51 -24.06 -10.88
N SER A 410 -16.92 -24.40 -12.10
CA SER A 410 -17.42 -23.38 -13.02
C SER A 410 -18.65 -22.79 -12.34
N LEU A 411 -18.56 -21.56 -11.82
CA LEU A 411 -19.76 -20.84 -11.42
C LEU A 411 -20.63 -20.74 -12.67
N PRO A 412 -21.83 -21.33 -12.68
CA PRO A 412 -22.72 -21.19 -13.81
C PRO A 412 -22.99 -19.70 -13.97
N LEU A 413 -22.70 -19.16 -15.15
CA LEU A 413 -23.11 -17.80 -15.49
C LEU A 413 -24.61 -17.71 -15.21
N LYS A 414 -25.00 -16.81 -14.30
CA LYS A 414 -26.41 -16.57 -13.98
C LYS A 414 -27.13 -16.30 -15.31
N ASP A 415 -28.37 -16.77 -15.46
CA ASP A 415 -29.14 -16.45 -16.66
C ASP A 415 -29.44 -14.95 -16.65
N MET A 416 -28.67 -14.22 -17.47
CA MET A 416 -28.76 -12.77 -17.57
C MET A 416 -29.68 -12.32 -18.70
N SER A 417 -30.41 -13.25 -19.34
CA SER A 417 -31.42 -12.95 -20.37
C SER A 417 -32.55 -11.98 -19.94
N PRO A 418 -32.91 -11.84 -18.65
CA PRO A 418 -33.91 -10.84 -18.22
C PRO A 418 -33.41 -9.39 -18.28
N PHE A 419 -32.10 -9.16 -18.34
CA PHE A 419 -31.51 -7.82 -18.29
C PHE A 419 -31.26 -7.28 -19.70
N THR A 420 -31.85 -6.13 -20.02
CA THR A 420 -31.60 -5.42 -21.28
C THR A 420 -30.16 -4.88 -21.32
N ILE A 421 -29.42 -5.19 -22.39
CA ILE A 421 -28.14 -4.54 -22.71
C ILE A 421 -28.48 -3.13 -23.18
N ASN A 422 -28.14 -2.11 -22.39
CA ASN A 422 -28.25 -0.73 -22.82
C ASN A 422 -27.05 -0.44 -23.73
N SER A 423 -27.19 -0.85 -25.00
CA SER A 423 -26.10 -0.82 -25.96
C SER A 423 -25.63 0.61 -26.23
N TRP A 424 -24.59 1.07 -25.53
CA TRP A 424 -23.51 2.00 -25.94
C TRP A 424 -23.89 3.28 -26.71
N LYS A 425 -25.16 3.70 -26.75
CA LYS A 425 -25.60 4.89 -27.49
C LYS A 425 -26.21 5.97 -26.60
N THR A 426 -26.76 5.62 -25.43
CA THR A 426 -27.29 6.55 -24.41
C THR A 426 -27.56 5.75 -23.13
N VAL A 427 -27.14 6.23 -21.97
CA VAL A 427 -27.54 5.64 -20.68
C VAL A 427 -28.77 6.43 -20.20
N MET A 428 -29.93 5.94 -20.64
CA MET A 428 -31.27 5.99 -20.06
C MET A 428 -31.84 7.28 -19.44
N VAL A 429 -33.09 7.56 -19.83
CA VAL A 429 -34.16 8.42 -19.25
C VAL A 429 -33.71 9.69 -18.53
N ALA A 430 -33.85 10.83 -19.21
CA ALA A 430 -33.68 12.14 -18.60
C ALA A 430 -34.49 12.26 -17.29
N SER A 431 -33.76 12.44 -16.19
CA SER A 431 -34.30 12.62 -14.86
C SER A 431 -33.67 13.85 -14.22
N MET A 432 -34.49 14.55 -13.43
CA MET A 432 -34.06 15.66 -12.59
C MET A 432 -34.27 15.35 -11.10
N ASP A 433 -34.64 14.11 -10.80
CA ASP A 433 -34.93 13.68 -9.45
C ASP A 433 -33.67 13.68 -8.58
N ILE A 434 -33.86 13.91 -7.29
CA ILE A 434 -32.79 13.79 -6.30
C ILE A 434 -32.89 12.38 -5.73
N ASP A 435 -31.75 11.71 -5.59
CA ASP A 435 -31.71 10.38 -4.99
C ASP A 435 -32.33 10.41 -3.59
N PRO A 436 -33.22 9.46 -3.27
CA PRO A 436 -33.77 9.36 -1.93
C PRO A 436 -32.66 9.01 -0.93
N PHE A 437 -32.84 9.39 0.34
CA PHE A 437 -31.96 8.91 1.39
C PHE A 437 -32.08 7.39 1.54
N GLU A 438 -30.93 6.72 1.57
CA GLU A 438 -30.82 5.28 1.78
C GLU A 438 -30.85 4.91 3.27
N LYS A 439 -30.67 5.90 4.15
CA LYS A 439 -30.65 5.79 5.62
C LYS A 439 -31.74 6.67 6.24
N ASN A 440 -32.38 6.18 7.29
CA ASN A 440 -33.35 6.96 8.07
C ASN A 440 -32.66 7.91 9.06
N GLU A 441 -33.43 8.79 9.71
CA GLU A 441 -32.89 9.80 10.63
C GLU A 441 -32.15 9.22 11.85
N ASP A 442 -32.60 8.09 12.38
CA ASP A 442 -31.98 7.46 13.55
C ASP A 442 -30.65 6.78 13.16
N GLU A 443 -30.58 6.15 11.98
CA GLU A 443 -29.33 5.62 11.41
C GLU A 443 -28.31 6.74 11.18
N LEU A 444 -28.74 7.86 10.58
CA LEU A 444 -27.86 9.01 10.37
C LEU A 444 -27.39 9.64 11.68
N ARG A 445 -28.24 9.68 12.72
CA ARG A 445 -27.86 10.15 14.05
C ARG A 445 -26.81 9.24 14.69
N ALA A 446 -26.99 7.92 14.58
CA ALA A 446 -26.02 6.93 15.08
C ALA A 446 -24.68 7.03 14.34
N ASP A 447 -24.71 7.15 13.02
CA ASP A 447 -23.51 7.36 12.19
C ASP A 447 -22.77 8.63 12.59
N LYS A 448 -23.50 9.73 12.83
CA LYS A 448 -22.91 10.99 13.28
C LYS A 448 -22.20 10.84 14.62
N THR A 449 -22.84 10.22 15.60
CA THR A 449 -22.21 9.94 16.91
C THR A 449 -20.94 9.10 16.73
N LYS A 450 -21.00 8.07 15.87
CA LYS A 450 -19.82 7.23 15.60
C LYS A 450 -18.70 8.01 14.89
N LEU A 451 -19.01 8.90 13.97
CA LEU A 451 -18.03 9.78 13.32
C LEU A 451 -17.36 10.73 14.31
N GLU A 452 -18.13 11.31 15.24
CA GLU A 452 -17.59 12.15 16.32
C GLU A 452 -16.64 11.37 17.24
N GLU A 453 -16.95 10.11 17.56
CA GLU A 453 -16.05 9.21 18.29
C GLU A 453 -14.76 8.94 17.50
N LEU A 454 -14.88 8.61 16.21
CA LEU A 454 -13.73 8.32 15.34
C LEU A 454 -12.80 9.52 15.22
N ARG A 455 -13.35 10.75 15.11
CA ARG A 455 -12.57 11.99 15.07
C ARG A 455 -11.67 12.18 16.28
N GLY A 456 -12.08 11.68 17.45
CA GLY A 456 -11.24 11.68 18.66
C GLY A 456 -9.95 10.86 18.53
N SER A 457 -9.90 9.93 17.57
CA SER A 457 -8.72 9.10 17.28
C SER A 457 -7.86 9.62 16.12
N TYR A 458 -8.35 10.60 15.36
CA TYR A 458 -7.62 11.10 14.20
C TYR A 458 -6.36 11.82 14.63
N ASN A 459 -5.28 11.53 13.92
CA ASN A 459 -3.99 12.15 14.18
C ASN A 459 -3.30 12.47 12.86
N PHE A 460 -3.25 13.75 12.53
CA PHE A 460 -2.64 14.29 11.31
C PHE A 460 -1.24 14.88 11.58
N THR A 461 -0.53 14.35 12.57
CA THR A 461 0.78 14.87 12.97
C THR A 461 1.85 14.46 11.97
N ALA A 462 2.49 15.46 11.36
CA ALA A 462 3.68 15.25 10.57
C ALA A 462 4.83 14.74 11.44
N LEU A 463 5.38 13.58 11.11
CA LEU A 463 6.61 13.08 11.74
C LEU A 463 7.84 13.52 10.96
N THR A 464 8.84 14.04 11.67
CA THR A 464 10.19 14.23 11.12
C THR A 464 10.84 12.88 10.84
N ASP A 465 11.82 12.82 9.94
CA ASP A 465 12.52 11.56 9.62
C ASP A 465 13.13 10.91 10.89
N LEU A 466 13.66 11.71 11.82
CA LEU A 466 14.21 11.23 13.09
C LEU A 466 13.15 10.62 14.02
N GLN A 467 11.90 11.05 13.91
CA GLN A 467 10.78 10.46 14.66
C GLN A 467 10.16 9.26 13.93
N ARG A 468 10.48 9.04 12.65
CA ARG A 468 9.96 7.91 11.87
C ARG A 468 10.71 6.64 12.16
N VAL A 469 12.04 6.68 12.17
CA VAL A 469 12.86 5.47 12.22
C VAL A 469 14.04 5.66 13.17
N CYS A 470 14.16 4.77 14.16
CA CYS A 470 15.40 4.58 14.89
C CYS A 470 16.25 3.48 14.26
N LEU A 471 17.58 3.61 14.36
CA LEU A 471 18.56 2.72 13.74
C LEU A 471 19.70 2.44 14.72
N VAL A 472 19.98 1.16 14.94
CA VAL A 472 21.13 0.70 15.74
C VAL A 472 22.10 -0.14 14.88
N TYR A 473 23.39 0.11 15.06
CA TYR A 473 24.51 -0.66 14.54
C TYR A 473 25.71 -0.45 15.46
N ASP A 474 26.51 -1.47 15.73
CA ASP A 474 27.73 -1.33 16.52
C ASP A 474 28.80 -2.28 16.01
N SER A 475 29.98 -1.73 15.69
CA SER A 475 31.09 -2.50 15.13
C SER A 475 31.69 -3.50 16.12
N ARG A 476 31.41 -3.41 17.43
CA ARG A 476 31.85 -4.42 18.41
C ARG A 476 31.26 -5.81 18.13
N MET A 477 30.11 -5.89 17.45
CA MET A 477 29.53 -7.15 16.98
C MET A 477 30.45 -7.88 15.98
N GLU A 478 31.40 -7.19 15.35
CA GLU A 478 32.36 -7.76 14.39
C GLU A 478 33.45 -8.61 15.07
N ASN A 479 33.56 -8.55 16.40
CA ASN A 479 34.53 -9.34 17.15
C ASN A 479 34.20 -10.85 17.09
N HIS A 480 32.92 -11.22 16.93
CA HIS A 480 32.52 -12.57 16.54
C HIS A 480 32.86 -12.80 15.07
N LYS A 481 33.89 -13.61 14.80
CA LYS A 481 34.41 -13.86 13.47
C LYS A 481 35.01 -15.26 13.38
N PRO A 482 34.95 -15.90 12.20
CA PRO A 482 35.55 -17.21 12.01
C PRO A 482 37.08 -17.11 12.00
N GLU A 483 37.75 -18.19 12.39
CA GLU A 483 39.22 -18.29 12.21
C GLU A 483 39.60 -18.49 10.74
N GLN A 484 38.70 -19.05 9.93
CA GLN A 484 38.90 -19.31 8.51
C GLN A 484 38.07 -18.35 7.66
N GLU A 485 38.63 -17.82 6.57
CA GLU A 485 38.05 -16.74 5.74
C GLU A 485 36.76 -17.10 4.96
N ARG A 486 36.19 -18.31 5.11
CA ARG A 486 35.11 -18.82 4.23
C ARG A 486 33.79 -19.15 4.94
N GLN A 487 33.41 -18.44 6.01
CA GLN A 487 32.05 -18.58 6.58
C GLN A 487 31.08 -17.59 5.93
N PRO A 488 29.86 -18.02 5.54
CA PRO A 488 28.83 -17.12 5.01
C PRO A 488 28.43 -16.03 6.01
N GLU A 489 28.20 -16.41 7.27
CA GLU A 489 27.96 -15.46 8.35
C GLU A 489 29.31 -14.84 8.75
N CYS A 490 29.51 -13.55 8.44
CA CYS A 490 30.77 -12.85 8.65
C CYS A 490 30.56 -11.37 9.05
N PRO A 491 31.57 -10.74 9.68
CA PRO A 491 31.49 -9.34 10.11
C PRO A 491 31.11 -8.33 9.01
N SER A 492 31.55 -8.59 7.78
CA SER A 492 31.30 -7.69 6.65
C SER A 492 29.82 -7.54 6.31
N ARG A 493 28.95 -8.46 6.75
CA ARG A 493 27.49 -8.41 6.49
C ARG A 493 26.85 -7.16 7.08
N THR A 494 27.00 -6.93 8.38
CA THR A 494 26.43 -5.76 9.05
C THR A 494 27.20 -4.49 8.73
N ARG A 495 28.53 -4.58 8.59
CA ARG A 495 29.37 -3.44 8.20
C ARG A 495 28.94 -2.88 6.84
N ARG A 496 28.86 -3.74 5.81
CA ARG A 496 28.50 -3.29 4.46
C ARG A 496 27.06 -2.78 4.40
N ALA A 497 26.15 -3.41 5.14
CA ALA A 497 24.78 -2.96 5.25
C ALA A 497 24.70 -1.54 5.82
N TYR A 498 25.40 -1.28 6.92
CA TYR A 498 25.43 0.06 7.54
C TYR A 498 26.15 1.10 6.65
N GLU A 499 27.30 0.74 6.05
CA GLU A 499 28.01 1.61 5.09
C GLU A 499 27.11 2.04 3.93
N LEU A 500 26.31 1.11 3.37
CA LEU A 500 25.42 1.42 2.26
C LEU A 500 24.27 2.36 2.69
N LEU A 501 23.72 2.17 3.89
CA LEU A 501 22.74 3.10 4.46
C LEU A 501 23.31 4.51 4.64
N GLU A 502 24.59 4.65 5.00
CA GLU A 502 25.30 5.94 5.04
C GLU A 502 25.56 6.51 3.63
N GLU A 503 26.00 5.68 2.68
CA GLU A 503 26.25 6.07 1.27
C GLU A 503 24.98 6.63 0.60
N TYR A 504 23.82 6.03 0.89
CA TYR A 504 22.50 6.49 0.43
C TYR A 504 21.89 7.60 1.28
N GLY A 505 22.55 8.00 2.37
CA GLY A 505 22.07 9.05 3.29
C GLY A 505 20.84 8.64 4.11
N LEU A 506 20.46 7.35 4.10
CA LEU A 506 19.33 6.81 4.86
C LEU A 506 19.65 6.79 6.36
N ALA A 507 20.86 6.34 6.74
CA ALA A 507 21.25 6.26 8.16
C ALA A 507 21.21 7.63 8.86
N ARG A 508 21.57 8.70 8.15
CA ARG A 508 21.56 10.09 8.66
C ARG A 508 20.16 10.65 8.89
N ARG A 509 19.16 10.04 8.28
CA ARG A 509 17.74 10.41 8.40
C ARG A 509 17.06 9.61 9.51
N CYS A 510 17.65 8.51 9.95
CA CYS A 510 17.21 7.76 11.12
C CYS A 510 17.76 8.39 12.41
N LYS A 511 17.00 8.28 13.50
CA LYS A 511 17.53 8.52 14.84
C LYS A 511 18.50 7.41 15.20
N ARG A 512 19.70 7.77 15.68
CA ARG A 512 20.68 6.81 16.16
C ARG A 512 20.28 6.30 17.55
N THR A 513 20.09 5.00 17.69
CA THR A 513 19.93 4.33 18.99
C THR A 513 21.27 3.75 19.43
N ASP A 514 21.61 3.93 20.70
CA ASP A 514 22.86 3.41 21.26
C ASP A 514 22.75 1.91 21.52
N ALA A 515 23.78 1.18 21.09
CA ALA A 515 23.88 -0.26 21.33
C ALA A 515 24.30 -0.55 22.77
N ARG A 516 23.64 -1.52 23.40
CA ARG A 516 23.93 -1.99 24.75
C ARG A 516 24.01 -3.52 24.82
N LEU A 517 24.69 -4.03 25.84
CA LEU A 517 24.64 -5.46 26.16
C LEU A 517 23.29 -5.81 26.77
N ALA A 518 22.75 -6.98 26.42
CA ALA A 518 21.62 -7.56 27.13
C ALA A 518 22.09 -8.08 28.49
N THR A 519 21.33 -7.76 29.54
CA THR A 519 21.63 -8.23 30.91
C THR A 519 21.22 -9.70 31.09
N ASP A 520 21.77 -10.37 32.11
CA ASP A 520 21.39 -11.76 32.41
C ASP A 520 19.89 -11.91 32.67
N GLU A 521 19.27 -10.94 33.35
CA GLU A 521 17.82 -10.91 33.58
C GLU A 521 17.05 -10.88 32.26
N GLU A 522 17.50 -10.06 31.29
CA GLU A 522 16.88 -9.99 29.98
C GLU A 522 17.05 -11.31 29.21
N LEU A 523 18.24 -11.91 29.24
CA LEU A 523 18.52 -13.18 28.56
C LEU A 523 17.71 -14.35 29.14
N LEU A 524 17.51 -14.36 30.46
CA LEU A 524 16.75 -15.39 31.20
C LEU A 524 15.24 -15.39 30.88
N ARG A 525 14.72 -14.37 30.20
CA ARG A 525 13.32 -14.35 29.72
C ARG A 525 13.03 -15.43 28.69
N VAL A 526 14.07 -15.89 27.99
CA VAL A 526 13.95 -16.90 26.92
C VAL A 526 14.84 -18.10 27.21
N HIS A 527 16.11 -17.84 27.53
CA HIS A 527 17.14 -18.87 27.60
C HIS A 527 17.33 -19.40 29.02
N THR A 528 17.75 -20.66 29.13
CA THR A 528 18.03 -21.28 30.43
C THR A 528 19.28 -20.70 31.08
N SER A 529 19.32 -20.68 32.41
CA SER A 529 20.48 -20.22 33.19
C SER A 529 21.73 -21.03 32.87
N GLU A 530 21.57 -22.34 32.66
CA GLU A 530 22.65 -23.26 32.35
C GLU A 530 23.27 -22.94 31.00
N TYR A 531 22.44 -22.70 29.98
CA TYR A 531 22.91 -22.39 28.63
C TYR A 531 23.65 -21.04 28.57
N ILE A 532 23.10 -20.00 29.23
CA ILE A 532 23.76 -18.69 29.31
C ILE A 532 25.12 -18.83 30.01
N ALA A 533 25.18 -19.56 31.12
CA ALA A 533 26.42 -19.80 31.83
C ALA A 533 27.45 -20.54 30.95
N GLU A 534 27.01 -21.56 30.21
CA GLU A 534 27.88 -22.34 29.30
C GLU A 534 28.43 -21.47 28.16
N LEU A 535 27.60 -20.65 27.51
CA LEU A 535 28.05 -19.70 26.48
C LEU A 535 29.06 -18.67 27.03
N LYS A 536 28.87 -18.16 28.24
CA LYS A 536 29.81 -17.21 28.86
C LYS A 536 31.21 -17.78 29.06
N LEU A 537 31.34 -19.09 29.27
CA LEU A 537 32.64 -19.73 29.42
C LEU A 537 33.51 -19.60 28.16
N THR A 538 32.91 -19.38 26.98
CA THR A 538 33.69 -19.15 25.75
C THR A 538 34.65 -17.98 25.86
N ALA A 539 34.37 -16.99 26.72
CA ALA A 539 35.26 -15.84 26.94
C ALA A 539 36.57 -16.19 27.66
N SER A 540 36.58 -17.26 28.46
CA SER A 540 37.75 -17.73 29.22
C SER A 540 38.42 -18.98 28.64
N MET A 541 37.74 -19.70 27.75
CA MET A 541 38.27 -20.86 27.03
C MET A 541 39.40 -20.46 26.06
N SER A 542 40.39 -21.34 25.92
CA SER A 542 41.32 -21.29 24.80
C SER A 542 40.56 -21.59 23.49
N GLN A 543 41.09 -21.11 22.37
CA GLN A 543 40.45 -21.30 21.07
C GLN A 543 40.32 -22.78 20.68
N THR A 544 41.22 -23.65 21.14
CA THR A 544 41.11 -25.10 20.94
C THR A 544 39.94 -25.70 21.71
N GLU A 545 39.72 -25.27 22.95
CA GLU A 545 38.55 -25.68 23.75
C GLU A 545 37.26 -25.17 23.13
N ILE A 546 37.23 -23.94 22.61
CA ILE A 546 36.08 -23.36 21.90
C ILE A 546 35.75 -24.18 20.66
N VAL A 547 36.74 -24.57 19.86
CA VAL A 547 36.54 -25.39 18.67
C VAL A 547 35.95 -26.75 19.05
N GLU A 548 36.42 -27.38 20.11
CA GLU A 548 35.86 -28.66 20.59
C GLU A 548 34.42 -28.49 21.09
N TYR A 549 34.16 -27.43 21.87
CA TYR A 549 32.82 -27.08 22.35
C TYR A 549 31.83 -26.86 21.18
N THR A 550 32.27 -26.14 20.15
CA THR A 550 31.47 -25.80 18.95
C THR A 550 30.98 -27.05 18.22
N LYS A 551 31.74 -28.15 18.22
CA LYS A 551 31.36 -29.42 17.54
C LYS A 551 30.07 -30.05 18.06
N ARG A 552 29.61 -29.65 19.25
CA ARG A 552 28.34 -30.10 19.84
C ARG A 552 27.11 -29.54 19.12
N PHE A 553 27.28 -28.50 18.32
CA PHE A 553 26.20 -27.73 17.73
C PHE A 553 26.27 -27.76 16.20
N GLN A 554 25.11 -27.62 15.56
CA GLN A 554 25.00 -27.67 14.11
C GLN A 554 25.22 -26.27 13.51
N SER A 555 26.11 -26.18 12.51
CA SER A 555 26.28 -24.98 11.68
C SER A 555 26.58 -23.70 12.48
N VAL A 556 27.49 -23.77 13.44
CA VAL A 556 28.00 -22.62 14.19
C VAL A 556 29.52 -22.58 14.18
N TYR A 557 30.09 -21.39 14.34
CA TYR A 557 31.50 -21.21 14.66
C TYR A 557 31.58 -20.30 15.88
N MET A 558 32.57 -20.47 16.74
CA MET A 558 32.71 -19.63 17.93
C MET A 558 34.15 -19.14 18.08
N ASN A 559 34.27 -17.98 18.71
CA ASN A 559 35.49 -17.44 19.29
C ASN A 559 35.18 -16.83 20.67
N LYS A 560 36.21 -16.35 21.37
CA LYS A 560 36.07 -15.77 22.72
C LYS A 560 35.15 -14.55 22.84
N HIS A 561 34.74 -13.94 21.73
CA HIS A 561 33.85 -12.77 21.69
C HIS A 561 32.42 -13.13 21.27
N THR A 562 32.11 -14.41 21.11
CA THR A 562 30.80 -14.85 20.62
C THR A 562 29.68 -14.45 21.56
N PHE A 563 29.84 -14.72 22.86
CA PHE A 563 28.85 -14.32 23.86
C PHE A 563 28.65 -12.80 23.91
N ASP A 564 29.73 -12.02 24.00
CA ASP A 564 29.64 -10.56 24.05
C ASP A 564 28.97 -9.97 22.80
N SER A 565 29.28 -10.51 21.61
CA SER A 565 28.67 -10.06 20.35
C SER A 565 27.19 -10.45 20.27
N ALA A 566 26.82 -11.65 20.70
CA ALA A 566 25.42 -12.09 20.76
C ALA A 566 24.61 -11.27 21.78
N SER A 567 25.17 -11.02 22.98
CA SER A 567 24.55 -10.17 24.00
C SER A 567 24.40 -8.73 23.50
N LEU A 568 25.39 -8.20 22.76
CA LEU A 568 25.29 -6.88 22.13
C LEU A 568 24.22 -6.83 21.04
N ALA A 569 24.10 -7.87 20.20
CA ALA A 569 23.06 -7.97 19.18
C ALA A 569 21.66 -7.96 19.82
N SER A 570 21.45 -8.81 20.84
CA SER A 570 20.19 -8.86 21.59
C SER A 570 19.90 -7.50 22.24
N GLY A 571 20.84 -6.96 23.03
CA GLY A 571 20.64 -5.70 23.76
C GLY A 571 20.45 -4.49 22.84
N SER A 572 21.05 -4.49 21.64
CA SER A 572 20.80 -3.47 20.61
C SER A 572 19.36 -3.51 20.12
N LEU A 573 18.82 -4.70 19.85
CA LEU A 573 17.41 -4.84 19.46
C LEU A 573 16.48 -4.44 20.61
N LEU A 574 16.81 -4.80 21.86
CA LEU A 574 16.03 -4.36 23.03
C LEU A 574 16.01 -2.82 23.16
N ALA A 575 17.14 -2.14 22.91
CA ALA A 575 17.19 -0.68 22.90
C ALA A 575 16.31 -0.06 21.80
N VAL A 576 16.18 -0.72 20.63
CA VAL A 576 15.24 -0.30 19.58
C VAL A 576 13.79 -0.49 20.04
N ILE A 577 13.48 -1.59 20.74
CA ILE A 577 12.16 -1.80 21.35
C ILE A 577 11.85 -0.70 22.36
N ASP A 578 12.81 -0.34 23.21
CA ASP A 578 12.69 0.75 24.18
C ASP A 578 12.36 2.08 23.48
N ASP A 579 13.10 2.43 22.43
CA ASP A 579 12.92 3.67 21.66
C ASP A 579 11.48 3.81 21.09
N ILE A 580 10.96 2.72 20.52
CA ILE A 580 9.64 2.70 19.89
C ILE A 580 8.52 2.65 20.91
N CYS A 581 8.66 1.84 21.95
CA CYS A 581 7.63 1.71 22.98
C CYS A 581 7.53 2.96 23.86
N ASN A 582 8.60 3.75 23.95
CA ASN A 582 8.61 5.08 24.57
C ASN A 582 8.13 6.20 23.62
N GLU A 583 7.65 5.85 22.42
CA GLU A 583 7.15 6.78 21.39
C GLU A 583 8.19 7.82 20.92
N GLU A 584 9.49 7.52 21.05
CA GLU A 584 10.56 8.39 20.57
C GLU A 584 10.77 8.23 19.05
N SER A 585 10.49 7.04 18.52
CA SER A 585 10.44 6.74 17.09
C SER A 585 9.26 5.81 16.77
N LEU A 586 8.71 5.91 15.55
CA LEU A 586 7.59 5.04 15.14
C LEU A 586 8.02 3.63 14.72
N HIS A 587 9.15 3.52 14.03
CA HIS A 587 9.71 2.29 13.48
C HIS A 587 11.16 2.12 13.92
N GLY A 588 11.70 0.91 13.78
CA GLY A 588 13.09 0.63 14.15
C GLY A 588 13.79 -0.37 13.27
N VAL A 589 15.11 -0.24 13.21
CA VAL A 589 15.99 -1.11 12.43
C VAL A 589 17.20 -1.48 13.26
N ALA A 590 17.42 -2.78 13.41
CA ALA A 590 18.57 -3.35 14.11
C ALA A 590 19.47 -4.06 13.10
N VAL A 591 20.59 -3.40 12.75
CA VAL A 591 21.65 -3.98 11.90
C VAL A 591 22.59 -4.76 12.81
N ILE A 592 22.14 -5.94 13.21
CA ILE A 592 22.75 -6.75 14.26
C ILE A 592 23.34 -8.06 13.72
N ARG A 593 24.33 -8.59 14.46
CA ARG A 593 24.87 -9.95 14.28
C ARG A 593 25.58 -10.40 15.57
N PRO A 594 25.68 -11.70 15.86
CA PRO A 594 25.13 -12.85 15.12
C PRO A 594 23.59 -12.89 15.08
N PRO A 595 22.98 -13.61 14.12
CA PRO A 595 21.53 -13.79 14.04
C PRO A 595 20.97 -14.56 15.25
N GLY A 596 19.64 -14.70 15.32
CA GLY A 596 18.95 -15.29 16.47
C GLY A 596 17.82 -16.27 16.19
N HIS A 597 17.15 -16.25 15.03
CA HIS A 597 15.88 -16.97 14.86
C HIS A 597 15.95 -18.52 15.00
N HIS A 598 17.12 -19.13 14.84
CA HIS A 598 17.34 -20.56 15.07
C HIS A 598 17.74 -20.93 16.51
N ALA A 599 18.09 -19.95 17.36
CA ALA A 599 18.51 -20.23 18.72
C ALA A 599 17.33 -20.69 19.57
N GLU A 600 17.51 -21.83 20.21
CA GLU A 600 16.52 -22.47 21.09
C GLU A 600 16.72 -21.99 22.53
N ARG A 601 15.86 -22.44 23.45
CA ARG A 601 15.95 -22.03 24.87
C ARG A 601 17.27 -22.45 25.52
N ASP A 602 17.83 -23.59 25.14
CA ASP A 602 18.97 -24.23 25.81
C ASP A 602 20.15 -24.58 24.89
N HIS A 603 20.09 -24.22 23.60
CA HIS A 603 21.19 -24.48 22.67
C HIS A 603 21.22 -23.55 21.45
N CYS A 604 22.39 -23.46 20.81
CA CYS A 604 22.61 -22.71 19.56
C CYS A 604 22.60 -23.63 18.33
N MET A 605 22.22 -23.08 17.18
CA MET A 605 22.42 -23.68 15.87
C MET A 605 22.29 -22.63 14.76
N GLY A 606 22.74 -22.93 13.54
CA GLY A 606 22.48 -22.08 12.36
C GLY A 606 23.00 -20.64 12.53
N PHE A 607 24.22 -20.50 13.04
CA PHE A 607 24.85 -19.22 13.41
C PHE A 607 24.16 -18.43 14.54
N CYS A 608 23.07 -18.93 15.12
CA CYS A 608 22.28 -18.24 16.13
C CYS A 608 22.65 -18.70 17.53
N PHE A 609 22.97 -17.76 18.43
CA PHE A 609 23.38 -18.05 19.82
C PHE A 609 22.36 -17.61 20.86
N LEU A 610 21.73 -16.46 20.63
CA LEU A 610 20.65 -15.93 21.46
C LEU A 610 19.52 -15.56 20.52
N ASN A 611 18.28 -15.87 20.90
CA ASN A 611 17.12 -15.58 20.06
C ASN A 611 16.73 -14.11 20.21
N ASN A 612 17.43 -13.25 19.46
CA ASN A 612 17.29 -11.79 19.50
C ASN A 612 15.81 -11.37 19.41
N VAL A 613 15.08 -11.92 18.44
CA VAL A 613 13.66 -11.60 18.22
C VAL A 613 12.79 -12.08 19.37
N ALA A 614 12.97 -13.31 19.87
CA ALA A 614 12.19 -13.79 21.00
C ALA A 614 12.45 -13.00 22.29
N LEU A 615 13.70 -12.59 22.53
CA LEU A 615 14.07 -11.71 23.63
C LEU A 615 13.39 -10.34 23.49
N ALA A 616 13.33 -9.78 22.27
CA ALA A 616 12.64 -8.53 21.99
C ALA A 616 11.13 -8.61 22.24
N VAL A 617 10.49 -9.72 21.83
CA VAL A 617 9.07 -10.00 22.14
C VAL A 617 8.84 -10.01 23.66
N ARG A 618 9.63 -10.79 24.42
CA ARG A 618 9.48 -10.87 25.88
C ARG A 618 9.79 -9.55 26.57
N HIS A 619 10.79 -8.80 26.09
CA HIS A 619 11.10 -7.47 26.59
C HIS A 619 9.93 -6.50 26.40
N ALA A 620 9.33 -6.45 25.21
CA ALA A 620 8.16 -5.61 24.94
C ALA A 620 6.95 -6.00 25.81
N GLN A 621 6.74 -7.28 26.09
CA GLN A 621 5.67 -7.75 26.97
C GLN A 621 5.94 -7.44 28.46
N GLU A 622 7.13 -7.73 28.94
CA GLU A 622 7.46 -7.62 30.37
C GLU A 622 7.74 -6.18 30.80
N ILE A 623 8.44 -5.39 29.99
CA ILE A 623 8.82 -4.01 30.30
C ILE A 623 7.71 -3.05 29.85
N HIS A 624 7.33 -3.13 28.58
CA HIS A 624 6.40 -2.16 27.96
C HIS A 624 4.93 -2.56 28.04
N LYS A 625 4.63 -3.75 28.57
CA LYS A 625 3.26 -4.26 28.75
C LYS A 625 2.46 -4.35 27.44
N LEU A 626 3.14 -4.59 26.32
CA LEU A 626 2.47 -4.95 25.09
C LEU A 626 1.84 -6.33 25.25
N ARG A 627 0.66 -6.54 24.69
CA ARG A 627 -0.10 -7.78 24.86
C ARG A 627 0.01 -8.68 23.64
N LYS A 628 -0.15 -8.13 22.45
CA LYS A 628 -0.14 -8.91 21.20
C LYS A 628 1.05 -8.51 20.34
N ILE A 629 1.96 -9.43 20.06
CA ILE A 629 3.12 -9.15 19.21
C ILE A 629 3.09 -10.12 18.04
N ALA A 630 3.28 -9.60 16.82
CA ALA A 630 3.45 -10.44 15.65
C ALA A 630 4.92 -10.49 15.25
N VAL A 631 5.41 -11.69 14.96
CA VAL A 631 6.71 -11.92 14.36
C VAL A 631 6.50 -12.41 12.93
N VAL A 632 6.99 -11.65 11.96
CA VAL A 632 6.99 -12.04 10.54
C VAL A 632 8.42 -12.40 10.14
N ASP A 633 8.64 -13.66 9.85
CA ASP A 633 9.93 -14.21 9.46
C ASP A 633 9.94 -14.46 7.95
N TRP A 634 10.71 -13.66 7.23
CA TRP A 634 10.89 -13.79 5.79
C TRP A 634 12.27 -14.32 5.41
N ASP A 635 13.07 -14.73 6.41
CA ASP A 635 14.30 -15.48 6.17
C ASP A 635 13.97 -16.77 5.40
N ILE A 636 14.84 -17.19 4.48
CA ILE A 636 14.55 -18.37 3.66
C ILE A 636 14.54 -19.66 4.48
N HIS A 637 15.14 -19.64 5.68
CA HIS A 637 15.10 -20.75 6.62
C HIS A 637 13.97 -20.55 7.64
N HIS A 638 13.35 -21.66 8.04
CA HIS A 638 12.37 -21.63 9.13
C HIS A 638 13.06 -21.30 10.46
N GLY A 639 12.60 -20.25 11.13
CA GLY A 639 13.05 -19.86 12.48
C GLY A 639 12.50 -20.79 13.56
N ASN A 640 13.02 -22.03 13.62
CA ASN A 640 12.59 -23.06 14.57
C ASN A 640 12.61 -22.59 16.03
N GLY A 641 13.64 -21.83 16.42
CA GLY A 641 13.76 -21.32 17.79
C GLY A 641 12.59 -20.40 18.15
N ILE A 642 12.25 -19.46 17.26
CA ILE A 642 11.09 -18.57 17.48
C ILE A 642 9.81 -19.39 17.59
N GLN A 643 9.59 -20.33 16.68
CA GLN A 643 8.41 -21.20 16.70
C GLN A 643 8.28 -21.93 18.03
N HIS A 644 9.33 -22.63 18.49
CA HIS A 644 9.25 -23.43 19.71
C HIS A 644 9.11 -22.60 20.98
N ILE A 645 9.72 -21.41 21.04
CA ILE A 645 9.61 -20.52 22.21
C ILE A 645 8.16 -20.05 22.44
N PHE A 646 7.39 -19.86 21.37
CA PHE A 646 6.04 -19.29 21.39
C PHE A 646 4.93 -20.26 20.94
N TYR A 647 5.24 -21.56 20.78
CA TYR A 647 4.33 -22.51 20.12
C TYR A 647 2.97 -22.68 20.81
N ASP A 648 2.92 -22.44 22.12
CA ASP A 648 1.73 -22.50 22.96
C ASP A 648 1.24 -21.11 23.44
N ASP A 649 1.86 -20.03 22.97
CA ASP A 649 1.60 -18.68 23.46
C ASP A 649 0.51 -17.95 22.63
N PRO A 650 -0.70 -17.71 23.17
CA PRO A 650 -1.78 -17.03 22.46
C PRO A 650 -1.46 -15.56 22.13
N SER A 651 -0.50 -14.97 22.84
CA SER A 651 -0.17 -13.55 22.81
C SER A 651 0.86 -13.20 21.72
N VAL A 652 1.49 -14.21 21.11
CA VAL A 652 2.50 -14.05 20.06
C VAL A 652 2.05 -14.76 18.79
N LEU A 653 1.95 -14.02 17.69
CA LEU A 653 1.68 -14.60 16.36
C LEU A 653 3.00 -14.76 15.60
N TYR A 654 3.41 -15.98 15.28
CA TYR A 654 4.55 -16.25 14.42
C TYR A 654 4.08 -16.62 13.01
N ILE A 655 4.59 -15.92 12.00
CA ILE A 655 4.38 -16.23 10.58
C ILE A 655 5.74 -16.40 9.92
N SER A 656 6.00 -17.53 9.27
CA SER A 656 7.27 -17.82 8.60
C SER A 656 7.10 -18.17 7.14
N ILE A 657 7.87 -17.51 6.25
CA ILE A 657 7.91 -17.76 4.80
C ILE A 657 9.27 -18.35 4.45
N HIS A 658 9.36 -19.66 4.32
CA HIS A 658 10.65 -20.34 4.23
C HIS A 658 10.65 -21.42 3.15
N ARG A 659 11.84 -21.82 2.70
CA ARG A 659 12.04 -23.01 1.90
C ARG A 659 12.04 -24.23 2.83
N PHE A 660 11.28 -25.25 2.45
CA PHE A 660 11.03 -26.45 3.26
C PHE A 660 11.59 -27.70 2.59
N ASP A 661 11.40 -27.83 1.27
CA ASP A 661 11.79 -29.01 0.49
C ASP A 661 11.41 -30.34 1.18
N SER A 662 10.15 -30.44 1.63
CA SER A 662 9.61 -31.60 2.35
C SER A 662 10.43 -31.97 3.60
N GLY A 663 10.89 -30.96 4.35
CA GLY A 663 11.70 -31.12 5.55
C GLY A 663 13.18 -31.39 5.28
N GLN A 664 13.65 -31.28 4.03
CA GLN A 664 15.05 -31.48 3.67
C GLN A 664 15.87 -30.18 3.65
N PHE A 665 15.22 -29.02 3.63
CA PHE A 665 15.93 -27.74 3.76
C PHE A 665 16.23 -27.46 5.24
N PHE A 666 17.35 -26.79 5.53
CA PHE A 666 17.75 -26.46 6.90
C PHE A 666 16.62 -25.68 7.60
N PRO A 667 16.22 -26.02 8.84
CA PRO A 667 16.90 -26.87 9.83
C PRO A 667 16.60 -28.38 9.77
N ASN A 668 16.07 -28.88 8.66
CA ASN A 668 15.80 -30.31 8.43
C ASN A 668 14.71 -30.91 9.35
N SER A 669 13.74 -30.09 9.77
CA SER A 669 12.65 -30.53 10.64
C SER A 669 11.29 -30.55 9.93
N SER A 670 10.44 -31.50 10.31
CA SER A 670 9.01 -31.49 9.98
C SER A 670 8.23 -30.39 10.68
N ASP A 671 8.85 -29.69 11.65
CA ASP A 671 8.22 -28.62 12.41
C ASP A 671 7.98 -27.37 11.56
N ALA A 672 8.69 -27.24 10.44
CA ALA A 672 8.47 -26.21 9.42
C ALA A 672 7.26 -26.52 8.51
N ALA A 673 6.59 -27.66 8.68
CA ALA A 673 5.43 -28.01 7.85
C ALA A 673 4.21 -27.10 8.15
N ALA A 674 3.33 -27.00 7.16
CA ALA A 674 2.18 -26.10 7.19
C ALA A 674 1.06 -26.53 8.16
N ASP A 675 1.05 -27.80 8.57
CA ASP A 675 0.11 -28.37 9.56
C ASP A 675 0.54 -28.09 11.01
N ARG A 676 1.69 -27.43 11.22
CA ARG A 676 2.19 -27.01 12.53
C ARG A 676 1.61 -25.65 12.89
N VAL A 677 0.44 -25.66 13.52
CA VAL A 677 -0.38 -24.46 13.75
C VAL A 677 -0.32 -23.92 15.19
N GLY A 678 0.58 -24.43 16.03
CA GLY A 678 0.60 -24.15 17.47
C GLY A 678 -0.19 -25.19 18.26
N VAL A 679 -0.14 -25.09 19.59
CA VAL A 679 -0.82 -26.02 20.51
C VAL A 679 -1.45 -25.28 21.69
N GLY A 680 -2.43 -25.91 22.34
CA GLY A 680 -3.10 -25.31 23.50
C GLY A 680 -3.73 -23.96 23.15
N ASP A 681 -3.47 -22.95 23.98
CA ASP A 681 -3.97 -21.59 23.73
C ASP A 681 -3.29 -20.91 22.53
N GLY A 682 -2.10 -21.37 22.14
CA GLY A 682 -1.37 -20.94 20.95
C GLY A 682 -1.88 -21.53 19.62
N GLU A 683 -2.90 -22.39 19.62
CA GLU A 683 -3.45 -22.95 18.37
C GLU A 683 -3.98 -21.85 17.44
N GLY A 684 -3.49 -21.84 16.20
CA GLY A 684 -3.71 -20.81 15.18
C GLY A 684 -2.74 -19.64 15.26
N LYS A 685 -1.85 -19.56 16.25
CA LYS A 685 -0.85 -18.47 16.38
C LYS A 685 0.51 -18.79 15.78
N ASN A 686 0.67 -19.98 15.21
CA ASN A 686 1.84 -20.35 14.42
C ASN A 686 1.42 -20.60 12.97
N ILE A 687 1.98 -19.86 12.02
CA ILE A 687 1.64 -19.96 10.60
C ILE A 687 2.91 -20.22 9.80
N ASN A 688 3.06 -21.46 9.35
CA ASN A 688 4.16 -21.84 8.47
C ASN A 688 3.72 -21.77 7.01
N ILE A 689 4.55 -21.12 6.20
CA ILE A 689 4.44 -21.03 4.74
C ILE A 689 5.67 -21.74 4.11
N PRO A 690 5.76 -23.10 4.25
CA PRO A 690 6.80 -23.92 3.63
C PRO A 690 6.75 -23.98 2.10
N TRP A 691 7.82 -23.57 1.45
CA TRP A 691 7.97 -23.67 0.00
C TRP A 691 8.81 -24.88 -0.44
N ASN A 692 8.35 -25.60 -1.47
CA ASN A 692 9.05 -26.76 -2.02
C ASN A 692 9.65 -26.46 -3.41
N GLY A 693 10.98 -26.31 -3.46
CA GLY A 693 11.78 -26.02 -4.63
C GLY A 693 12.43 -24.62 -4.59
N ARG A 694 13.17 -24.30 -5.64
CA ARG A 694 14.03 -23.09 -5.71
C ARG A 694 13.43 -21.93 -6.49
N HIS A 695 12.18 -22.03 -6.92
CA HIS A 695 11.59 -21.10 -7.89
C HIS A 695 10.83 -19.91 -7.28
N LEU A 696 11.07 -19.55 -6.00
CA LEU A 696 10.46 -18.34 -5.44
C LEU A 696 10.97 -17.08 -6.13
N ARG A 697 10.04 -16.17 -6.38
CA ARG A 697 10.16 -14.88 -7.06
C ARG A 697 9.26 -13.86 -6.36
N ASP A 698 9.36 -12.60 -6.75
CA ASP A 698 8.62 -11.50 -6.11
C ASP A 698 7.10 -11.75 -6.16
N GLY A 699 6.57 -12.23 -7.27
CA GLY A 699 5.16 -12.60 -7.41
C GLY A 699 4.65 -13.60 -6.37
N ASP A 700 5.51 -14.50 -5.87
CA ASP A 700 5.16 -15.40 -4.77
C ASP A 700 5.03 -14.60 -3.46
N PHE A 701 6.02 -13.79 -3.10
CA PHE A 701 5.98 -12.97 -1.88
C PHE A 701 4.84 -11.95 -1.88
N ILE A 702 4.56 -11.33 -3.04
CA ILE A 702 3.40 -10.45 -3.23
C ILE A 702 2.09 -11.21 -2.96
N ALA A 703 1.94 -12.43 -3.50
CA ALA A 703 0.78 -13.26 -3.21
C ALA A 703 0.68 -13.62 -1.72
N VAL A 704 1.79 -14.01 -1.05
CA VAL A 704 1.80 -14.32 0.40
C VAL A 704 1.30 -13.13 1.20
N ILE A 705 1.85 -11.95 0.93
CA ILE A 705 1.54 -10.75 1.71
C ILE A 705 0.05 -10.43 1.65
N PHE A 706 -0.54 -10.41 0.46
CA PHE A 706 -1.94 -10.02 0.33
C PHE A 706 -2.92 -11.13 0.71
N HIS A 707 -2.61 -12.38 0.42
CA HIS A 707 -3.54 -13.49 0.61
C HIS A 707 -3.49 -14.13 1.99
N ILE A 708 -2.36 -14.03 2.69
CA ILE A 708 -2.12 -14.72 3.96
C ILE A 708 -1.72 -13.74 5.05
N VAL A 709 -0.58 -13.04 4.89
CA VAL A 709 0.04 -12.28 5.98
C VAL A 709 -0.82 -11.10 6.41
N LEU A 710 -1.21 -10.20 5.49
CA LEU A 710 -2.01 -9.03 5.84
C LEU A 710 -3.38 -9.40 6.43
N PRO A 711 -4.18 -10.32 5.84
CA PRO A 711 -5.44 -10.74 6.45
C PRO A 711 -5.27 -11.22 7.89
N ILE A 712 -4.28 -12.07 8.16
CA ILE A 712 -4.01 -12.60 9.50
C ILE A 712 -3.57 -11.48 10.45
N LEU A 713 -2.69 -10.58 10.03
CA LEU A 713 -2.27 -9.44 10.86
C LEU A 713 -3.42 -8.49 11.17
N TYR A 714 -4.31 -8.25 10.20
CA TYR A 714 -5.49 -7.39 10.38
C TYR A 714 -6.51 -8.01 11.34
N GLU A 715 -6.65 -9.34 11.34
CA GLU A 715 -7.46 -10.07 12.32
C GLU A 715 -6.79 -10.09 13.71
N PHE A 716 -5.48 -10.36 13.75
CA PHE A 716 -4.72 -10.44 15.00
C PHE A 716 -4.55 -9.08 15.69
N ARG A 717 -4.45 -7.99 14.92
CA ARG A 717 -4.26 -6.60 15.38
C ARG A 717 -3.11 -6.48 16.40
N PRO A 718 -1.86 -6.73 15.97
CA PRO A 718 -0.71 -6.67 16.87
C PRO A 718 -0.50 -5.25 17.43
N ASP A 719 0.00 -5.19 18.67
CA ASP A 719 0.49 -3.97 19.30
C ASP A 719 1.88 -3.58 18.74
N LEU A 720 2.64 -4.55 18.26
CA LEU A 720 3.96 -4.39 17.64
C LEU A 720 4.19 -5.51 16.61
N ILE A 721 4.84 -5.17 15.49
CA ILE A 721 5.32 -6.17 14.52
C ILE A 721 6.85 -6.15 14.52
N ILE A 722 7.46 -7.32 14.73
CA ILE A 722 8.90 -7.54 14.58
C ILE A 722 9.12 -8.43 13.36
N VAL A 723 9.98 -8.01 12.45
CA VAL A 723 10.38 -8.80 11.29
C VAL A 723 11.72 -9.44 11.60
N ALA A 724 11.76 -10.77 11.59
CA ALA A 724 12.99 -11.54 11.50
C ALA A 724 13.48 -11.40 10.04
N ALA A 725 14.33 -10.40 9.82
CA ALA A 725 14.64 -9.87 8.51
C ALA A 725 15.85 -10.56 7.89
N GLY A 726 15.64 -11.79 7.39
CA GLY A 726 16.63 -12.51 6.60
C GLY A 726 16.59 -12.13 5.12
N PHE A 727 17.75 -11.82 4.54
CA PHE A 727 17.87 -11.46 3.12
C PHE A 727 18.56 -12.55 2.29
N ASP A 728 18.60 -13.78 2.78
CA ASP A 728 19.10 -14.95 2.06
C ASP A 728 18.10 -15.51 1.04
N VAL A 729 16.88 -14.97 1.01
CA VAL A 729 15.91 -15.16 -0.09
C VAL A 729 16.19 -14.26 -1.31
N VAL A 730 17.09 -13.29 -1.20
CA VAL A 730 17.42 -12.38 -2.31
C VAL A 730 18.16 -13.12 -3.44
N ARG A 731 17.87 -12.74 -4.69
CA ARG A 731 18.57 -13.23 -5.89
C ARG A 731 20.09 -13.02 -5.76
N GLY A 732 20.82 -14.13 -5.95
CA GLY A 732 22.28 -14.13 -5.87
C GLY A 732 22.82 -14.48 -4.49
N ASP A 733 21.96 -14.72 -3.50
CA ASP A 733 22.35 -15.40 -2.29
C ASP A 733 22.66 -16.88 -2.57
N HIS A 734 23.78 -17.35 -2.02
CA HIS A 734 24.31 -18.69 -2.32
C HIS A 734 23.73 -19.77 -1.40
N LEU A 735 23.11 -19.41 -0.27
CA LEU A 735 22.49 -20.34 0.66
C LEU A 735 21.01 -20.54 0.37
N GLY A 736 20.24 -19.47 0.16
CA GLY A 736 18.81 -19.61 -0.16
C GLY A 736 18.57 -20.20 -1.55
N GLY A 737 19.30 -19.71 -2.55
CA GLY A 737 19.25 -20.24 -3.93
C GLY A 737 17.93 -19.98 -4.65
N VAL A 738 17.28 -18.85 -4.36
CA VAL A 738 16.00 -18.40 -4.92
C VAL A 738 16.17 -17.04 -5.63
N SER A 739 15.10 -16.42 -6.13
CA SER A 739 15.20 -15.33 -7.13
C SER A 739 14.39 -14.07 -6.84
N VAL A 740 14.11 -13.78 -5.56
CA VAL A 740 13.41 -12.54 -5.14
C VAL A 740 14.32 -11.32 -5.31
N SER A 741 13.78 -10.23 -5.85
CA SER A 741 14.48 -8.96 -6.04
C SER A 741 14.69 -8.20 -4.73
N MET A 742 15.69 -7.31 -4.71
CA MET A 742 15.98 -6.49 -3.52
C MET A 742 14.84 -5.48 -3.27
N GLU A 743 14.28 -4.96 -4.35
CA GLU A 743 13.18 -4.00 -4.35
C GLU A 743 11.92 -4.59 -3.68
N CYS A 744 11.67 -5.89 -3.85
CA CYS A 744 10.50 -6.56 -3.30
C CYS A 744 10.37 -6.33 -1.79
N PHE A 745 11.47 -6.32 -1.04
CA PHE A 745 11.45 -6.14 0.41
C PHE A 745 11.00 -4.74 0.83
N GLY A 746 11.28 -3.71 0.03
CA GLY A 746 10.68 -2.38 0.23
C GLY A 746 9.15 -2.45 0.15
N HIS A 747 8.62 -3.17 -0.84
CA HIS A 747 7.17 -3.41 -0.95
C HIS A 747 6.62 -4.21 0.24
N LEU A 748 7.30 -5.28 0.68
CA LEU A 748 6.86 -6.06 1.85
C LEU A 748 6.82 -5.18 3.12
N THR A 749 7.88 -4.40 3.36
CA THR A 749 7.95 -3.43 4.46
C THR A 749 6.81 -2.42 4.38
N HIS A 750 6.58 -1.80 3.22
CA HIS A 750 5.51 -0.83 3.02
C HIS A 750 4.13 -1.38 3.37
N HIS A 751 3.82 -2.61 2.94
CA HIS A 751 2.53 -3.24 3.25
C HIS A 751 2.41 -3.62 4.73
N LEU A 752 3.49 -4.09 5.36
CA LEU A 752 3.50 -4.44 6.78
C LEU A 752 3.33 -3.21 7.69
N MET A 753 3.85 -2.04 7.29
CA MET A 753 3.62 -0.79 8.01
C MET A 753 2.13 -0.46 8.15
N GLY A 754 1.31 -0.81 7.16
CA GLY A 754 -0.13 -0.61 7.23
C GLY A 754 -0.85 -1.51 8.24
N ALA A 755 -0.22 -2.61 8.67
CA ALA A 755 -0.75 -3.51 9.70
C ALA A 755 -0.14 -3.27 11.09
N SER A 756 1.00 -2.57 11.20
CA SER A 756 1.70 -2.36 12.48
C SER A 756 1.00 -1.35 13.41
N ILE A 757 0.04 -0.60 12.90
CA ILE A 757 -0.62 0.54 13.59
C ILE A 757 -2.12 0.27 13.82
N LEU A 758 -2.50 -1.01 13.85
CA LEU A 758 -3.86 -1.45 14.09
C LEU A 758 -4.22 -1.49 15.59
N SER A 759 -3.25 -1.37 16.48
CA SER A 759 -3.53 -1.17 17.91
C SER A 759 -3.57 0.32 18.25
N SER A 760 -4.18 0.67 19.38
CA SER A 760 -4.16 2.05 19.89
C SER A 760 -2.78 2.48 20.41
N ARG A 761 -1.81 1.56 20.56
CA ARG A 761 -0.44 1.88 20.92
C ARG A 761 0.37 2.14 19.65
N ARG A 762 1.07 3.27 19.58
CA ARG A 762 1.84 3.69 18.40
C ARG A 762 3.21 2.99 18.30
N CYS A 763 3.24 1.67 18.37
CA CYS A 763 4.47 0.93 18.07
C CYS A 763 4.37 0.39 16.64
N GLY A 764 5.23 0.85 15.75
CA GLY A 764 5.18 0.47 14.34
C GLY A 764 5.94 -0.85 14.05
N LEU A 765 6.69 -0.86 12.95
CA LEU A 765 7.43 -2.03 12.48
C LEU A 765 8.89 -2.00 12.94
N VAL A 766 9.42 -3.14 13.40
CA VAL A 766 10.84 -3.33 13.73
C VAL A 766 11.46 -4.34 12.77
N LEU A 767 12.60 -4.01 12.17
CA LEU A 767 13.38 -4.94 11.36
C LEU A 767 14.63 -5.39 12.13
N ALA A 768 14.74 -6.69 12.42
CA ALA A 768 15.93 -7.27 13.04
C ALA A 768 16.68 -8.11 11.99
N LEU A 769 17.90 -7.73 11.63
CA LEU A 769 18.67 -8.46 10.62
C LEU A 769 18.99 -9.89 11.09
N GLU A 770 18.59 -10.88 10.28
CA GLU A 770 18.83 -12.32 10.51
C GLU A 770 19.82 -12.86 9.45
N GLY A 771 19.39 -13.73 8.53
CA GLY A 771 20.19 -14.24 7.43
C GLY A 771 20.43 -13.25 6.28
N GLY A 772 21.07 -13.73 5.21
CA GLY A 772 21.48 -12.93 4.05
C GLY A 772 22.99 -12.81 3.95
N TYR A 773 23.57 -13.48 2.97
CA TYR A 773 24.99 -13.81 2.91
C TYR A 773 25.66 -13.34 1.61
N ASN A 774 24.91 -12.70 0.72
CA ASN A 774 25.44 -11.86 -0.34
C ASN A 774 25.51 -10.41 0.13
N LEU A 775 26.72 -9.91 0.43
CA LEU A 775 26.93 -8.59 1.04
C LEU A 775 26.22 -7.46 0.28
N THR A 776 26.33 -7.42 -1.05
CA THR A 776 25.68 -6.39 -1.86
C THR A 776 24.17 -6.55 -1.80
N ALA A 777 23.65 -7.75 -2.07
CA ALA A 777 22.22 -7.98 -2.18
C ALA A 777 21.49 -7.75 -0.84
N THR A 778 22.07 -8.20 0.27
CA THR A 778 21.57 -7.96 1.64
C THR A 778 21.55 -6.47 1.98
N SER A 779 22.62 -5.74 1.68
CA SER A 779 22.71 -4.31 1.96
C SER A 779 21.68 -3.51 1.15
N GLU A 780 21.50 -3.85 -0.12
CA GLU A 780 20.53 -3.21 -1.01
C GLU A 780 19.09 -3.48 -0.55
N ALA A 781 18.76 -4.75 -0.25
CA ALA A 781 17.42 -5.10 0.23
C ALA A 781 17.07 -4.40 1.55
N LEU A 782 18.00 -4.35 2.50
CA LEU A 782 17.81 -3.58 3.74
C LEU A 782 17.62 -2.08 3.45
N SER A 783 18.35 -1.52 2.49
CA SER A 783 18.20 -0.11 2.10
C SER A 783 16.80 0.20 1.56
N HIS A 784 16.21 -0.70 0.76
CA HIS A 784 14.82 -0.57 0.32
C HIS A 784 13.82 -0.60 1.48
N CYS A 785 14.06 -1.44 2.48
CA CYS A 785 13.23 -1.48 3.69
C CYS A 785 13.33 -0.17 4.48
N VAL A 786 14.54 0.32 4.76
CA VAL A 786 14.77 1.57 5.50
C VAL A 786 14.16 2.77 4.78
N ALA A 787 14.30 2.84 3.45
CA ALA A 787 13.65 3.87 2.63
C ALA A 787 12.12 3.84 2.79
N SER A 788 11.52 2.65 2.79
CA SER A 788 10.07 2.49 2.97
C SER A 788 9.62 2.90 4.38
N LEU A 789 10.35 2.52 5.43
CA LEU A 789 10.10 2.96 6.81
C LEU A 789 10.18 4.48 6.97
N LEU A 790 11.10 5.13 6.26
CA LEU A 790 11.21 6.59 6.21
C LEU A 790 10.06 7.23 5.40
N SER A 791 9.24 6.44 4.69
CA SER A 791 8.19 6.88 3.76
C SER A 791 8.70 7.44 2.42
N ASP A 792 9.82 6.90 1.92
CA ASP A 792 10.18 7.03 0.51
C ASP A 792 9.32 6.14 -0.38
N ALA A 793 9.28 6.44 -1.68
CA ALA A 793 8.52 5.65 -2.63
C ALA A 793 9.13 4.24 -2.79
N CYS A 794 8.28 3.23 -2.87
CA CYS A 794 8.69 1.89 -3.26
C CYS A 794 9.21 1.92 -4.70
N MET A 795 10.44 1.45 -4.91
CA MET A 795 10.96 1.29 -6.26
C MET A 795 10.17 0.21 -6.98
N ARG A 796 9.57 0.58 -8.11
CA ARG A 796 8.67 -0.28 -8.86
C ARG A 796 9.30 -1.62 -9.24
N LEU A 797 8.60 -2.70 -8.89
CA LEU A 797 8.85 -4.03 -9.43
C LEU A 797 8.54 -4.09 -10.93
N PRO A 798 9.30 -4.89 -11.72
CA PRO A 798 8.92 -5.20 -13.10
C PRO A 798 7.47 -5.71 -13.18
N GLY A 799 6.74 -5.40 -14.25
CA GLY A 799 5.40 -5.99 -14.46
C GLY A 799 5.47 -7.51 -14.65
N GLY A 800 4.33 -8.19 -14.49
CA GLY A 800 4.22 -9.64 -14.62
C GLY A 800 4.55 -10.40 -13.34
N GLN A 801 4.38 -9.77 -12.18
CA GLN A 801 4.54 -10.44 -10.89
C GLN A 801 3.40 -11.44 -10.67
N VAL A 802 3.70 -12.70 -10.97
CA VAL A 802 2.75 -13.81 -10.93
C VAL A 802 3.31 -14.88 -10.00
N PRO A 803 2.50 -15.42 -9.07
CA PRO A 803 2.87 -16.56 -8.25
C PRO A 803 3.16 -17.79 -9.13
N THR A 804 4.15 -18.58 -8.76
CA THR A 804 4.51 -19.80 -9.50
C THR A 804 3.47 -20.91 -9.35
N GLU A 805 3.37 -21.83 -10.32
CA GLU A 805 2.32 -22.88 -10.37
C GLU A 805 2.25 -23.78 -9.12
N LYS A 806 3.31 -23.86 -8.32
CA LYS A 806 3.35 -24.64 -7.08
C LYS A 806 2.58 -23.99 -5.91
N TRP A 807 2.06 -22.78 -6.08
CA TRP A 807 1.17 -22.11 -5.12
C TRP A 807 -0.14 -22.86 -4.88
N VAL A 808 -0.61 -23.60 -5.87
CA VAL A 808 -1.91 -24.29 -5.85
C VAL A 808 -1.98 -25.37 -4.76
N LEU A 809 -0.84 -25.83 -4.23
CA LEU A 809 -0.77 -26.87 -3.20
C LEU A 809 -0.90 -26.35 -1.75
N PHE A 810 -0.90 -25.03 -1.53
CA PHE A 810 -0.99 -24.44 -0.17
C PHE A 810 -2.40 -24.44 0.42
N PHE A 811 -3.44 -24.49 -0.41
CA PHE A 811 -4.83 -24.31 0.01
C PHE A 811 -5.48 -25.55 0.65
N LEU A 812 -4.68 -26.56 1.02
CA LEU A 812 -5.16 -27.79 1.67
C LEU A 812 -4.81 -27.86 3.16
N ILE A 813 -4.31 -26.79 3.78
CA ILE A 813 -4.14 -26.77 5.24
C ILE A 813 -5.54 -26.81 5.87
N PRO A 814 -5.90 -27.86 6.63
CA PRO A 814 -7.14 -27.89 7.38
C PRO A 814 -6.98 -26.91 8.54
N VAL A 815 -7.29 -25.64 8.31
CA VAL A 815 -7.54 -24.71 9.41
C VAL A 815 -8.86 -25.17 10.04
N ASN A 816 -8.76 -25.73 11.24
CA ASN A 816 -9.91 -26.20 12.00
C ASN A 816 -10.90 -25.03 12.16
N SER A 817 -12.20 -25.32 12.10
CA SER A 817 -13.30 -24.35 11.97
C SER A 817 -13.51 -23.40 13.16
N ARG A 818 -12.50 -23.22 14.02
CA ARG A 818 -12.55 -22.39 15.24
C ARG A 818 -11.55 -21.24 15.27
N SER A 819 -10.55 -21.20 14.38
CA SER A 819 -9.49 -20.19 14.43
C SER A 819 -9.10 -19.74 13.02
N PHE A 820 -9.10 -18.43 12.78
CA PHE A 820 -8.64 -17.74 11.56
C PHE A 820 -9.50 -17.91 10.30
N CYS A 821 -10.19 -16.83 9.95
CA CYS A 821 -10.97 -16.70 8.72
C CYS A 821 -10.02 -16.42 7.56
N VAL A 822 -9.22 -17.43 7.15
CA VAL A 822 -8.38 -17.28 5.95
C VAL A 822 -9.33 -17.14 4.76
N VAL A 823 -9.41 -15.90 4.26
CA VAL A 823 -10.28 -15.46 3.19
C VAL A 823 -10.32 -16.47 2.04
N LEU A 824 -9.17 -17.02 1.63
CA LEU A 824 -9.08 -18.04 0.58
C LEU A 824 -9.60 -19.43 0.97
N LEU A 825 -9.41 -19.91 2.21
CA LEU A 825 -9.93 -21.23 2.61
C LEU A 825 -11.47 -21.28 2.61
N ASN A 826 -12.11 -20.12 2.83
CA ASN A 826 -13.56 -19.95 2.71
C ASN A 826 -14.07 -19.75 1.27
N PHE A 827 -13.17 -19.56 0.29
CA PHE A 827 -13.52 -19.54 -1.14
C PHE A 827 -13.39 -20.92 -1.79
N VAL A 828 -12.60 -21.82 -1.19
CA VAL A 828 -12.33 -23.18 -1.68
C VAL A 828 -13.30 -24.21 -1.11
N ARG A 829 -13.87 -23.95 0.08
CA ARG A 829 -14.96 -24.73 0.67
C ARG A 829 -16.30 -24.11 0.30
#